data_AF-A0A534M2A7-F1
#
_entry.id   AF-A0A534M2A7-F1
#
_cell.length_a   1.000
_cell.length_b   1.000
_cell.length_c   1.000
_cell.angle_alpha   90.00
_cell.angle_beta   90.00
_cell.angle_gamma   90.00
#
_symmetry.space_group_name_H-M   'P 1'
#
loop_
_entity.id
_entity.type
_entity.pdbx_description
1 polymer ?
#
loop_
_entity_poly.entity_id
_entity_poly.type
_entity_poly.pdbx_seq_one_letter_code
_entity_poly.pdbx_strand_id
1 'polypeptide(L)'
;MRGERRQEWSAGGRRLVTIAVAWVLALTIIASAIMIATGPAAAGVVPRASSGPRVLRIGVAGLTAVTLNPNDITLVLEFTTVYNVYSTLATRDEGLNLVPDIATSWSVAADQVTWTFHIVRSAYFTDPANPTDKSHPLNADDVVFSYNMIKDNSSSSVLGSYVSFLDTITRVDDYTVRMTTGAPFAAMNATITVIPIFPKYLWQSISDPVANEPPGPPVGSGAMYYDANSDLASHIILHRSPNYYGDATYCNKVRPDEVRYLLYTASSTLIDDFGSGTSRLDAIYNIPSASFVNAASLNQPTVTKIQVAGGFVGEVSSNVLTDSLRAYYVANGNLDFATGHNNQVLATNLVVRQAIAMSIDRAAILRYAYQNLGTVGDTLVPPVNPWHYSIPPAQQYHFNTTAARQLLNAAGWTYDSGGVLNPSATPLYKTGMTEPLIFRFYTPNNHPEFEPAVANISVWLRQAGIVTTDSTGATSPGYEVKDVNQMGSIWSALDYDIWLWDWVFSRVSDPSLDVLQVQTSSAVGVLSDNGYANSTFDDLYNQSLVTRDLAARRSITDRMQKMVYDYASYILPYYPNDLYAVTSNPNLGSGWLDWGDWPNEPGLTVDSGYAAPWFHIVAPDNRPPVISAFPAVDYVAGQPTTLSAIASDPEGGSLSFTWDFGDGTNPATTMTNSVLHTFASPGTYSVQVRVADSEWPVCASTTATISPAAADLPPVATLNVNFPVSGHGWSGESITVTATVRDPEGDQLFVNWTFGDGTTAADHLTSTTPNTDTTVTQTHTYTNPGNYSLNVTVTDGHAGAGHNQLKSSTVPIWPRPSASGPAGTAGLNPLINYGVPAAIVAVILIAAAVIYIRRGRARREEERQDEPPREQPPPP
;
A
#
# COMPACT_ATOMS: atom_id res chain seq x y z
N MET A 1 18.80 21.76 -50.60
CA MET A 1 18.77 23.03 -51.37
C MET A 1 18.10 24.09 -50.52
N ARG A 2 18.75 25.26 -50.37
CA ARG A 2 18.24 26.61 -50.03
C ARG A 2 17.21 26.73 -48.89
N GLY A 3 17.40 27.56 -47.86
CA GLY A 3 18.37 28.61 -47.66
C GLY A 3 18.09 29.34 -46.34
N GLU A 4 19.14 29.99 -45.85
CA GLU A 4 19.19 30.79 -44.64
C GLU A 4 18.24 32.00 -44.69
N ARG A 5 17.79 32.44 -43.50
CA ARG A 5 17.75 33.87 -43.18
C ARG A 5 17.83 34.08 -41.66
N ARG A 6 19.00 34.56 -41.21
CA ARG A 6 19.18 35.22 -39.91
C ARG A 6 18.53 36.61 -39.97
N GLN A 7 17.87 37.02 -38.89
CA GLN A 7 17.58 38.43 -38.63
C GLN A 7 17.82 38.73 -37.15
N GLU A 8 18.84 39.57 -36.90
CA GLU A 8 19.23 40.11 -35.61
C GLU A 8 18.19 41.13 -35.12
N TRP A 9 17.89 41.13 -33.82
CA TRP A 9 17.09 42.17 -33.17
C TRP A 9 17.95 42.97 -32.17
N SER A 10 17.93 44.27 -32.37
CA SER A 10 18.62 45.29 -31.59
C SER A 10 17.86 45.67 -30.30
N ALA A 11 18.57 46.36 -29.41
CA ALA A 11 18.30 46.63 -28.00
C ALA A 11 17.08 47.52 -27.65
N GLY A 12 15.95 47.39 -28.36
CA GLY A 12 14.67 48.04 -28.03
C GLY A 12 13.68 47.18 -27.22
N GLY A 13 13.91 45.87 -27.10
CA GLY A 13 12.92 44.92 -26.56
C GLY A 13 12.79 44.85 -25.03
N ARG A 14 13.71 45.42 -24.25
CA ARG A 14 13.77 45.19 -22.80
C ARG A 14 12.83 46.05 -21.94
N ARG A 15 12.12 47.03 -22.51
CA ARG A 15 11.09 47.81 -21.77
C ARG A 15 9.65 47.48 -22.15
N LEU A 16 9.42 46.70 -23.21
CA LEU A 16 8.09 46.19 -23.57
C LEU A 16 7.82 44.79 -23.01
N VAL A 17 8.85 44.02 -22.69
CA VAL A 17 8.69 42.66 -22.12
C VAL A 17 8.28 42.69 -20.64
N THR A 18 8.68 43.69 -19.85
CA THR A 18 8.31 43.75 -18.42
C THR A 18 6.86 44.18 -18.19
N ILE A 19 6.27 44.95 -19.10
CA ILE A 19 4.84 45.31 -19.03
C ILE A 19 3.98 44.18 -19.61
N ALA A 20 4.46 43.45 -20.63
CA ALA A 20 3.77 42.28 -21.16
C ALA A 20 3.72 41.10 -20.16
N VAL A 21 4.76 40.88 -19.36
CA VAL A 21 4.79 39.77 -18.37
C VAL A 21 3.85 40.03 -17.19
N ALA A 22 3.64 41.29 -16.78
CA ALA A 22 2.68 41.63 -15.72
C ALA A 22 1.21 41.52 -16.20
N TRP A 23 0.92 41.82 -17.47
CA TRP A 23 -0.41 41.65 -18.05
C TRP A 23 -0.71 40.19 -18.43
N VAL A 24 0.28 39.40 -18.82
CA VAL A 24 0.11 37.95 -19.08
C VAL A 24 -0.05 37.16 -17.78
N LEU A 25 0.55 37.58 -16.66
CA LEU A 25 0.31 36.97 -15.35
C LEU A 25 -1.04 37.39 -14.72
N ALA A 26 -1.51 38.61 -14.95
CA ALA A 26 -2.84 39.05 -14.48
C ALA A 26 -3.99 38.49 -15.33
N LEU A 27 -3.79 38.30 -16.65
CA LEU A 27 -4.78 37.66 -17.53
C LEU A 27 -4.78 36.13 -17.44
N THR A 28 -3.69 35.49 -17.00
CA THR A 28 -3.71 34.05 -16.67
C THR A 28 -4.44 33.78 -15.36
N ILE A 29 -4.35 34.66 -14.35
CA ILE A 29 -5.12 34.50 -13.10
C ILE A 29 -6.63 34.71 -13.32
N ILE A 30 -7.05 35.59 -14.25
CA ILE A 30 -8.48 35.78 -14.58
C ILE A 30 -8.99 34.75 -15.61
N ALA A 31 -8.12 34.22 -16.50
CA ALA A 31 -8.49 33.10 -17.37
C ALA A 31 -8.54 31.74 -16.63
N SER A 32 -7.76 31.56 -15.56
CA SER A 32 -7.86 30.40 -14.67
C SER A 32 -9.08 30.44 -13.75
N ALA A 33 -9.68 31.62 -13.53
CA ALA A 33 -10.92 31.79 -12.78
C ALA A 33 -12.20 31.77 -13.66
N ILE A 34 -12.08 31.79 -15.00
CA ILE A 34 -13.22 31.78 -15.94
C ILE A 34 -13.18 30.58 -16.91
N MET A 35 -12.26 29.62 -16.71
CA MET A 35 -12.28 28.29 -17.35
C MET A 35 -12.71 27.18 -16.39
N ILE A 36 -13.57 27.50 -15.41
CA ILE A 36 -14.35 26.54 -14.63
C ILE A 36 -15.83 26.82 -14.87
N ALA A 37 -16.34 26.50 -16.07
CA ALA A 37 -17.77 26.30 -16.33
C ALA A 37 -18.06 25.93 -17.81
N THR A 38 -17.19 25.17 -18.48
CA THR A 38 -17.64 24.35 -19.62
C THR A 38 -16.91 23.02 -19.58
N GLY A 39 -17.22 22.22 -18.54
CA GLY A 39 -17.12 20.78 -18.70
C GLY A 39 -17.99 20.33 -19.88
N PRO A 40 -17.81 19.10 -20.40
CA PRO A 40 -18.78 18.54 -21.33
C PRO A 40 -20.16 18.79 -20.75
N ALA A 41 -21.06 19.40 -21.54
CA ALA A 41 -22.42 19.69 -21.13
C ALA A 41 -22.91 18.51 -20.31
N ALA A 42 -23.25 18.77 -19.04
CA ALA A 42 -23.72 17.74 -18.12
C ALA A 42 -24.70 16.87 -18.89
N ALA A 43 -24.25 15.66 -19.25
CA ALA A 43 -25.13 14.66 -19.81
C ALA A 43 -26.25 14.57 -18.77
N GLY A 44 -27.47 14.95 -19.16
CA GLY A 44 -28.57 15.16 -18.23
C GLY A 44 -28.60 13.99 -17.26
N VAL A 45 -28.37 14.29 -15.98
CA VAL A 45 -28.48 13.32 -14.90
C VAL A 45 -29.84 12.69 -15.04
N VAL A 46 -29.89 11.40 -15.39
CA VAL A 46 -31.14 10.65 -15.42
C VAL A 46 -31.51 10.44 -13.95
N PRO A 47 -32.59 11.06 -13.43
CA PRO A 47 -32.99 10.83 -12.06
C PRO A 47 -33.32 9.34 -11.88
N ARG A 48 -32.92 8.76 -10.75
CA ARG A 48 -33.18 7.36 -10.42
C ARG A 48 -34.68 7.04 -10.55
N ALA A 49 -35.02 6.19 -11.52
CA ALA A 49 -36.41 5.83 -11.80
C ALA A 49 -37.01 4.77 -10.84
N SER A 50 -36.19 4.09 -10.01
CA SER A 50 -36.66 3.02 -9.12
C SER A 50 -35.95 3.00 -7.76
N SER A 51 -36.69 2.71 -6.68
CA SER A 51 -36.20 2.58 -5.30
C SER A 51 -35.57 1.21 -4.98
N GLY A 52 -35.30 0.36 -5.97
CA GLY A 52 -34.75 -0.99 -5.78
C GLY A 52 -33.22 -1.02 -5.58
N PRO A 53 -32.63 -2.11 -5.05
CA PRO A 53 -31.20 -2.20 -4.76
C PRO A 53 -30.34 -2.02 -6.02
N ARG A 54 -29.19 -1.37 -5.89
CA ARG A 54 -28.17 -1.31 -6.93
C ARG A 54 -27.36 -2.61 -6.90
N VAL A 55 -27.55 -3.43 -7.92
CA VAL A 55 -27.00 -4.77 -8.01
C VAL A 55 -25.79 -4.79 -8.94
N LEU A 56 -24.67 -5.30 -8.45
CA LEU A 56 -23.51 -5.65 -9.25
C LEU A 56 -23.59 -7.13 -9.68
N ARG A 57 -23.62 -7.40 -10.98
CA ARG A 57 -23.71 -8.76 -11.54
C ARG A 57 -22.38 -9.21 -12.15
N ILE A 58 -21.83 -10.28 -11.62
CA ILE A 58 -20.55 -10.84 -12.02
C ILE A 58 -20.79 -12.23 -12.59
N GLY A 59 -20.44 -12.45 -13.84
CA GLY A 59 -20.55 -13.75 -14.48
C GLY A 59 -19.25 -14.55 -14.38
N VAL A 60 -19.35 -15.83 -14.05
CA VAL A 60 -18.21 -16.74 -13.84
C VAL A 60 -18.42 -18.00 -14.64
N ALA A 61 -17.41 -18.47 -15.37
CA ALA A 61 -17.50 -19.73 -16.11
C ALA A 61 -16.62 -20.81 -15.49
N GLY A 62 -17.12 -22.05 -15.49
CA GLY A 62 -16.33 -23.25 -15.16
C GLY A 62 -16.00 -23.41 -13.66
N LEU A 63 -16.60 -22.61 -12.79
CA LEU A 63 -16.40 -22.66 -11.34
C LEU A 63 -17.75 -22.72 -10.61
N THR A 64 -17.84 -23.57 -9.60
CA THR A 64 -18.94 -23.65 -8.63
C THR A 64 -18.37 -23.75 -7.24
N ALA A 65 -19.06 -23.21 -6.24
CA ALA A 65 -18.67 -23.40 -4.84
C ALA A 65 -19.20 -24.76 -4.36
N VAL A 66 -18.44 -25.44 -3.50
CA VAL A 66 -18.88 -26.69 -2.87
C VAL A 66 -18.99 -26.55 -1.36
N THR A 67 -18.27 -25.59 -0.77
CA THR A 67 -18.31 -25.27 0.65
C THR A 67 -18.22 -23.76 0.86
N LEU A 68 -18.75 -23.28 1.99
CA LEU A 68 -18.54 -21.92 2.49
C LEU A 68 -17.83 -21.91 3.84
N ASN A 69 -17.37 -23.07 4.33
CA ASN A 69 -16.65 -23.18 5.59
C ASN A 69 -15.22 -22.62 5.41
N PRO A 70 -14.85 -21.51 6.06
CA PRO A 70 -13.54 -20.90 5.86
C PRO A 70 -12.35 -21.82 6.22
N ASN A 71 -12.58 -22.90 6.98
CA ASN A 71 -11.54 -23.87 7.34
C ASN A 71 -11.20 -24.88 6.22
N ASP A 72 -11.98 -24.92 5.14
CA ASP A 72 -11.95 -25.98 4.11
C ASP A 72 -12.02 -25.46 2.65
N ILE A 73 -12.20 -24.15 2.44
CA ILE A 73 -12.26 -23.58 1.08
C ILE A 73 -10.95 -23.75 0.32
N THR A 74 -11.04 -24.05 -0.98
CA THR A 74 -9.86 -24.23 -1.86
C THR A 74 -10.00 -23.53 -3.21
N LEU A 75 -11.22 -23.11 -3.58
CA LEU A 75 -11.49 -22.49 -4.87
C LEU A 75 -11.61 -20.97 -4.77
N VAL A 76 -11.09 -20.26 -5.77
CA VAL A 76 -11.18 -18.79 -5.87
C VAL A 76 -12.59 -18.26 -5.60
N LEU A 77 -13.62 -18.86 -6.22
CA LEU A 77 -15.02 -18.43 -6.01
C LEU A 77 -15.45 -18.49 -4.54
N GLU A 78 -15.00 -19.51 -3.80
CA GLU A 78 -15.27 -19.68 -2.38
C GLU A 78 -14.54 -18.60 -1.57
N PHE A 79 -13.25 -18.34 -1.86
CA PHE A 79 -12.50 -17.24 -1.25
C PHE A 79 -13.19 -15.89 -1.46
N THR A 80 -13.62 -15.57 -2.68
CA THR A 80 -14.30 -14.31 -2.99
C THR A 80 -15.63 -14.15 -2.27
N THR A 81 -16.28 -15.26 -1.92
CA THR A 81 -17.55 -15.25 -1.20
C THR A 81 -17.30 -15.11 0.30
N VAL A 82 -16.42 -15.93 0.86
CA VAL A 82 -16.16 -16.03 2.29
C VAL A 82 -15.50 -14.76 2.84
N TYR A 83 -14.45 -14.24 2.19
CA TYR A 83 -13.69 -13.09 2.70
C TYR A 83 -14.43 -11.74 2.55
N ASN A 84 -15.57 -11.72 1.88
CA ASN A 84 -16.49 -10.58 1.91
C ASN A 84 -17.44 -10.62 3.12
N VAL A 85 -17.68 -11.82 3.67
CA VAL A 85 -18.57 -12.06 4.82
C VAL A 85 -17.82 -11.99 6.15
N TYR A 86 -16.57 -12.42 6.18
CA TYR A 86 -15.75 -12.39 7.38
C TYR A 86 -14.73 -11.25 7.36
N SER A 87 -14.43 -10.72 8.54
CA SER A 87 -13.29 -9.82 8.73
C SER A 87 -12.07 -10.58 9.24
N THR A 88 -10.90 -9.96 9.10
CA THR A 88 -9.62 -10.43 9.64
C THR A 88 -9.03 -9.35 10.57
N LEU A 89 -7.87 -9.59 11.19
CA LEU A 89 -7.27 -8.54 12.04
C LEU A 89 -6.77 -7.35 11.21
N ALA A 90 -6.17 -7.62 10.06
CA ALA A 90 -5.73 -6.60 9.12
C ALA A 90 -6.09 -7.03 7.70
N THR A 91 -6.27 -6.11 6.77
CA THR A 91 -6.58 -6.42 5.38
C THR A 91 -5.61 -5.71 4.45
N ARG A 92 -5.95 -5.63 3.16
CA ARG A 92 -5.16 -4.92 2.15
C ARG A 92 -5.99 -3.91 1.38
N ASP A 93 -5.34 -2.83 0.98
CA ASP A 93 -5.92 -1.85 0.06
C ASP A 93 -5.80 -2.30 -1.41
N GLU A 94 -6.30 -1.48 -2.34
CA GLU A 94 -6.26 -1.71 -3.79
C GLU A 94 -4.82 -1.91 -4.33
N GLY A 95 -3.85 -1.27 -3.68
CA GLY A 95 -2.41 -1.40 -3.95
C GLY A 95 -1.75 -2.59 -3.24
N LEU A 96 -2.53 -3.42 -2.56
CA LEU A 96 -2.10 -4.56 -1.75
C LEU A 96 -1.24 -4.21 -0.51
N ASN A 97 -1.27 -2.96 -0.06
CA ASN A 97 -0.59 -2.55 1.18
C ASN A 97 -1.36 -3.06 2.40
N LEU A 98 -0.62 -3.46 3.44
CA LEU A 98 -1.23 -3.89 4.71
C LEU A 98 -1.91 -2.70 5.40
N VAL A 99 -3.21 -2.82 5.67
CA VAL A 99 -4.04 -1.79 6.32
C VAL A 99 -4.88 -2.38 7.45
N PRO A 100 -5.32 -1.57 8.44
CA PRO A 100 -6.25 -2.02 9.47
C PRO A 100 -7.53 -2.67 8.94
N ASP A 101 -8.03 -3.67 9.66
CA ASP A 101 -9.38 -4.21 9.49
C ASP A 101 -10.11 -4.22 10.85
N ILE A 102 -10.30 -5.39 11.51
CA ILE A 102 -10.81 -5.41 12.89
C ILE A 102 -9.79 -4.84 13.87
N ALA A 103 -8.49 -5.03 13.66
CA ALA A 103 -7.46 -4.37 14.47
C ALA A 103 -7.20 -2.97 13.92
N THR A 104 -7.60 -1.93 14.67
CA THR A 104 -7.36 -0.52 14.31
C THR A 104 -5.88 -0.17 14.38
N SER A 105 -5.12 -0.88 15.22
CA SER A 105 -3.68 -0.73 15.35
C SER A 105 -3.07 -1.97 16.02
N TRP A 106 -1.76 -2.14 15.85
CA TRP A 106 -0.99 -3.14 16.56
C TRP A 106 0.43 -2.65 16.86
N SER A 107 1.05 -3.24 17.87
CA SER A 107 2.44 -2.98 18.25
C SER A 107 3.19 -4.28 18.44
N VAL A 108 4.49 -4.25 18.11
CA VAL A 108 5.44 -5.34 18.37
C VAL A 108 6.36 -4.88 19.49
N ALA A 109 6.45 -5.66 20.57
CA ALA A 109 7.35 -5.34 21.67
C ALA A 109 8.82 -5.47 21.24
N ALA A 110 9.73 -4.91 22.05
CA ALA A 110 11.17 -4.95 21.79
C ALA A 110 11.75 -6.38 21.70
N ASP A 111 11.05 -7.36 22.28
CA ASP A 111 11.39 -8.79 22.20
C ASP A 111 11.14 -9.39 20.80
N GLN A 112 10.44 -8.68 19.91
CA GLN A 112 10.05 -9.10 18.57
C GLN A 112 9.15 -10.36 18.51
N VAL A 113 8.63 -10.79 19.65
CA VAL A 113 7.79 -12.00 19.77
C VAL A 113 6.44 -11.70 20.37
N THR A 114 6.26 -10.57 21.06
CA THR A 114 4.98 -10.16 21.63
C THR A 114 4.30 -9.13 20.74
N TRP A 115 3.12 -9.46 20.24
CA TRP A 115 2.26 -8.61 19.41
C TRP A 115 0.99 -8.25 20.18
N THR A 116 0.63 -6.96 20.20
CA THR A 116 -0.60 -6.47 20.84
C THR A 116 -1.46 -5.77 19.81
N PHE A 117 -2.72 -6.20 19.69
CA PHE A 117 -3.72 -5.70 18.74
C PHE A 117 -4.83 -4.99 19.49
N HIS A 118 -5.23 -3.81 19.01
CA HIS A 118 -6.40 -3.08 19.50
C HIS A 118 -7.52 -3.18 18.48
N ILE A 119 -8.68 -3.69 18.89
CA ILE A 119 -9.78 -4.00 17.96
C ILE A 119 -10.91 -2.97 17.99
N VAL A 120 -11.64 -2.86 16.89
CA VAL A 120 -12.78 -1.97 16.71
C VAL A 120 -13.87 -2.25 17.74
N ARG A 121 -14.34 -1.22 18.45
CA ARG A 121 -15.36 -1.35 19.51
C ARG A 121 -16.80 -1.41 18.99
N SER A 122 -17.01 -0.98 17.75
CA SER A 122 -18.31 -0.89 17.08
C SER A 122 -18.51 -1.98 16.03
N ALA A 123 -17.74 -3.07 16.09
CA ALA A 123 -17.88 -4.20 15.19
C ALA A 123 -18.98 -5.15 15.71
N TYR A 124 -19.85 -5.60 14.81
CA TYR A 124 -20.94 -6.53 15.11
C TYR A 124 -20.95 -7.64 14.05
N PHE A 125 -21.34 -8.85 14.45
CA PHE A 125 -21.65 -9.90 13.50
C PHE A 125 -22.98 -9.60 12.79
N THR A 126 -23.08 -9.98 11.53
CA THR A 126 -24.29 -9.81 10.70
C THR A 126 -24.94 -11.17 10.50
N ASP A 127 -26.06 -11.40 11.18
CA ASP A 127 -26.89 -12.58 10.95
C ASP A 127 -27.78 -12.35 9.72
N PRO A 128 -27.66 -13.14 8.63
CA PRO A 128 -28.50 -12.99 7.46
C PRO A 128 -30.02 -13.08 7.73
N ALA A 129 -30.43 -13.79 8.79
CA ALA A 129 -31.84 -13.88 9.17
C ALA A 129 -32.36 -12.58 9.81
N ASN A 130 -31.48 -11.77 10.42
CA ASN A 130 -31.80 -10.46 10.96
C ASN A 130 -30.62 -9.48 10.82
N PRO A 131 -30.36 -8.95 9.61
CA PRO A 131 -29.09 -8.27 9.30
C PRO A 131 -28.84 -6.99 10.10
N THR A 132 -29.88 -6.37 10.67
CA THR A 132 -29.77 -5.13 11.45
C THR A 132 -29.62 -5.37 12.96
N ASP A 133 -29.61 -6.63 13.41
CA ASP A 133 -29.40 -6.96 14.80
C ASP A 133 -27.98 -6.59 15.25
N LYS A 134 -27.88 -5.95 16.42
CA LYS A 134 -26.62 -5.55 17.07
C LYS A 134 -26.44 -6.20 18.45
N SER A 135 -27.18 -7.27 18.72
CA SER A 135 -27.10 -8.02 19.98
C SER A 135 -25.78 -8.78 20.16
N HIS A 136 -25.04 -9.04 19.07
CA HIS A 136 -23.80 -9.78 19.06
C HIS A 136 -22.60 -8.90 18.63
N PRO A 137 -22.04 -8.08 19.54
CA PRO A 137 -20.82 -7.33 19.26
C PRO A 137 -19.62 -8.28 19.16
N LEU A 138 -18.73 -8.00 18.21
CA LEU A 138 -17.44 -8.67 18.08
C LEU A 138 -16.47 -8.10 19.12
N ASN A 139 -15.77 -8.97 19.84
CA ASN A 139 -14.80 -8.57 20.87
C ASN A 139 -13.57 -9.49 20.91
N ALA A 140 -12.67 -9.24 21.87
CA ALA A 140 -11.41 -9.96 21.99
C ALA A 140 -11.57 -11.48 22.21
N ASP A 141 -12.67 -11.95 22.82
CA ASP A 141 -12.92 -13.38 23.00
C ASP A 141 -13.18 -14.09 21.65
N ASP A 142 -13.80 -13.42 20.68
CA ASP A 142 -14.03 -13.97 19.34
C ASP A 142 -12.72 -14.14 18.58
N VAL A 143 -11.83 -13.15 18.67
CA VAL A 143 -10.48 -13.22 18.09
C VAL A 143 -9.68 -14.35 18.74
N VAL A 144 -9.63 -14.39 20.07
CA VAL A 144 -8.90 -15.44 20.80
C VAL A 144 -9.45 -16.82 20.46
N PHE A 145 -10.78 -16.96 20.38
CA PHE A 145 -11.44 -18.21 19.99
C PHE A 145 -11.03 -18.62 18.57
N SER A 146 -11.14 -17.72 17.59
CA SER A 146 -10.88 -18.00 16.18
C SER A 146 -9.48 -18.56 15.94
N TYR A 147 -8.47 -17.90 16.49
CA TYR A 147 -7.08 -18.31 16.35
C TYR A 147 -6.78 -19.64 17.06
N ASN A 148 -7.33 -19.85 18.26
CA ASN A 148 -7.14 -21.13 18.97
C ASN A 148 -7.90 -22.27 18.28
N MET A 149 -9.10 -22.02 17.76
CA MET A 149 -9.88 -23.02 17.02
C MET A 149 -9.09 -23.57 15.83
N ILE A 150 -8.50 -22.70 15.02
CA ILE A 150 -7.66 -23.13 13.88
C ILE A 150 -6.38 -23.80 14.39
N LYS A 151 -5.75 -23.28 15.44
CA LYS A 151 -4.52 -23.86 16.01
C LYS A 151 -4.75 -25.28 16.50
N ASP A 152 -5.86 -25.52 17.18
CA ASP A 152 -6.25 -26.83 17.72
C ASP A 152 -6.63 -27.82 16.60
N ASN A 153 -6.94 -27.34 15.40
CA ASN A 153 -7.28 -28.13 14.20
C ASN A 153 -6.26 -27.94 13.06
N SER A 154 -5.02 -27.54 13.38
CA SER A 154 -4.02 -27.10 12.40
C SER A 154 -3.55 -28.20 11.44
N SER A 155 -3.74 -29.47 11.77
CA SER A 155 -3.39 -30.60 10.90
C SER A 155 -4.39 -30.87 9.79
N SER A 156 -5.64 -30.40 9.92
CA SER A 156 -6.72 -30.65 8.96
C SER A 156 -7.26 -29.39 8.30
N SER A 157 -7.12 -28.22 8.93
CA SER A 157 -7.55 -26.95 8.32
C SER A 157 -6.53 -26.45 7.29
N VAL A 158 -7.03 -25.94 6.16
CA VAL A 158 -6.22 -25.22 5.15
C VAL A 158 -5.56 -23.95 5.73
N LEU A 159 -6.04 -23.47 6.88
CA LEU A 159 -5.51 -22.29 7.59
C LEU A 159 -4.47 -22.65 8.67
N GLY A 160 -4.17 -23.95 8.87
CA GLY A 160 -3.37 -24.42 9.99
C GLY A 160 -1.95 -23.86 10.06
N SER A 161 -1.29 -23.68 8.91
CA SER A 161 0.10 -23.21 8.87
C SER A 161 0.24 -21.76 9.37
N TYR A 162 -0.75 -20.91 9.14
CA TYR A 162 -0.77 -19.49 9.55
C TYR A 162 -0.75 -19.30 11.07
N VAL A 163 -1.21 -20.29 11.84
CA VAL A 163 -1.28 -20.20 13.31
C VAL A 163 -0.28 -21.11 14.03
N SER A 164 0.43 -21.97 13.28
CA SER A 164 1.36 -22.97 13.82
C SER A 164 2.54 -22.38 14.62
N PHE A 165 2.92 -21.13 14.35
CA PHE A 165 4.02 -20.42 15.03
C PHE A 165 3.57 -19.59 16.24
N LEU A 166 2.26 -19.51 16.51
CA LEU A 166 1.73 -18.79 17.65
C LEU A 166 1.86 -19.67 18.91
N ASP A 167 2.46 -19.13 19.98
CA ASP A 167 2.55 -19.80 21.28
C ASP A 167 1.30 -19.56 22.11
N THR A 168 0.98 -18.29 22.37
CA THR A 168 -0.20 -17.91 23.17
C THR A 168 -1.02 -16.85 22.45
N ILE A 169 -2.35 -16.97 22.52
CA ILE A 169 -3.31 -15.96 22.09
C ILE A 169 -4.19 -15.65 23.30
N THR A 170 -4.10 -14.43 23.82
CA THR A 170 -4.70 -14.06 25.11
C THR A 170 -5.50 -12.77 25.02
N ARG A 171 -6.66 -12.76 25.68
CA ARG A 171 -7.43 -11.54 25.94
C ARG A 171 -6.73 -10.73 27.03
N VAL A 172 -6.44 -9.46 26.76
CA VAL A 172 -5.96 -8.49 27.76
C VAL A 172 -7.16 -7.76 28.38
N ASP A 173 -8.06 -7.27 27.53
CA ASP A 173 -9.36 -6.70 27.88
C ASP A 173 -10.35 -6.95 26.72
N ASP A 174 -11.58 -6.40 26.79
CA ASP A 174 -12.63 -6.63 25.78
C ASP A 174 -12.22 -6.26 24.35
N TYR A 175 -11.25 -5.36 24.17
CA TYR A 175 -10.86 -4.84 22.86
C TYR A 175 -9.34 -4.87 22.64
N THR A 176 -8.61 -5.68 23.42
CA THR A 176 -7.16 -5.83 23.30
C THR A 176 -6.79 -7.31 23.34
N VAL A 177 -6.11 -7.76 22.28
CA VAL A 177 -5.61 -9.13 22.12
C VAL A 177 -4.10 -9.11 22.10
N ARG A 178 -3.48 -10.04 22.82
CA ARG A 178 -2.03 -10.23 22.82
C ARG A 178 -1.68 -11.62 22.32
N MET A 179 -0.83 -11.66 21.30
CA MET A 179 -0.27 -12.88 20.72
C MET A 179 1.23 -12.96 21.01
N THR A 180 1.74 -14.15 21.27
CA THR A 180 3.19 -14.40 21.39
C THR A 180 3.63 -15.50 20.44
N THR A 181 4.87 -15.42 19.95
CA THR A 181 5.53 -16.47 19.16
C THR A 181 6.77 -17.00 19.90
N GLY A 182 7.22 -18.22 19.58
CA GLY A 182 8.42 -18.79 20.22
C GLY A 182 9.74 -18.15 19.79
N ALA A 183 9.73 -17.49 18.64
CA ALA A 183 10.86 -16.74 18.06
C ALA A 183 10.31 -15.59 17.20
N PRO A 184 11.14 -14.60 16.82
CA PRO A 184 10.70 -13.55 15.90
C PRO A 184 10.10 -14.18 14.65
N PHE A 185 8.91 -13.77 14.24
CA PHE A 185 8.17 -14.41 13.16
C PHE A 185 8.06 -13.47 11.95
N ALA A 186 8.57 -13.91 10.81
CA ALA A 186 8.65 -13.11 9.58
C ALA A 186 7.32 -13.06 8.81
N ALA A 187 6.46 -14.07 8.98
CA ALA A 187 5.21 -14.21 8.25
C ALA A 187 3.96 -13.75 9.04
N MET A 188 4.13 -12.98 10.13
CA MET A 188 3.01 -12.48 10.94
C MET A 188 1.98 -11.70 10.10
N ASN A 189 2.43 -10.98 9.06
CA ASN A 189 1.52 -10.26 8.17
C ASN A 189 0.54 -11.21 7.46
N ALA A 190 0.97 -12.39 7.01
CA ALA A 190 0.09 -13.37 6.39
C ALA A 190 -0.94 -13.89 7.42
N THR A 191 -0.47 -14.23 8.62
CA THR A 191 -1.33 -14.69 9.73
C THR A 191 -2.47 -13.72 10.05
N ILE A 192 -2.18 -12.42 10.16
CA ILE A 192 -3.20 -11.44 10.56
C ILE A 192 -4.16 -11.04 9.43
N THR A 193 -3.81 -11.34 8.17
CA THR A 193 -4.62 -11.01 6.99
C THR A 193 -5.42 -12.15 6.40
N VAL A 194 -5.21 -13.37 6.87
CA VAL A 194 -5.88 -14.56 6.33
C VAL A 194 -6.87 -15.14 7.34
N ILE A 195 -6.61 -15.05 8.65
CA ILE A 195 -7.46 -15.72 9.64
C ILE A 195 -8.81 -15.00 9.83
N PRO A 196 -9.95 -15.63 9.47
CA PRO A 196 -11.28 -15.06 9.67
C PRO A 196 -11.62 -14.99 11.16
N ILE A 197 -12.30 -13.93 11.58
CA ILE A 197 -12.82 -13.84 12.95
C ILE A 197 -14.22 -14.47 13.00
N PHE A 198 -14.31 -15.63 13.64
CA PHE A 198 -15.53 -16.41 13.81
C PHE A 198 -16.36 -15.95 15.01
N PRO A 199 -17.70 -15.94 14.91
CA PRO A 199 -18.57 -15.70 16.06
C PRO A 199 -18.48 -16.86 17.06
N LYS A 200 -17.78 -16.65 18.18
CA LYS A 200 -17.54 -17.71 19.19
C LYS A 200 -18.83 -18.38 19.63
N TYR A 201 -19.91 -17.62 19.80
CA TYR A 201 -21.19 -18.12 20.30
C TYR A 201 -21.85 -19.18 19.38
N LEU A 202 -21.53 -19.18 18.08
CA LEU A 202 -22.01 -20.19 17.12
C LEU A 202 -21.05 -21.37 16.99
N TRP A 203 -19.75 -21.10 16.98
CA TRP A 203 -18.74 -22.09 16.64
C TRP A 203 -18.23 -22.89 17.85
N GLN A 204 -18.28 -22.35 19.07
CA GLN A 204 -17.68 -23.00 20.25
C GLN A 204 -18.26 -24.38 20.61
N SER A 205 -19.45 -24.72 20.13
CA SER A 205 -20.07 -26.03 20.35
C SER A 205 -19.77 -27.05 19.26
N ILE A 206 -19.08 -26.65 18.18
CA ILE A 206 -18.74 -27.53 17.07
C ILE A 206 -17.44 -28.26 17.40
N SER A 207 -17.53 -29.58 17.55
CA SER A 207 -16.37 -30.40 17.94
C SER A 207 -15.33 -30.56 16.84
N ASP A 208 -15.77 -30.61 15.58
CA ASP A 208 -14.93 -30.68 14.39
C ASP A 208 -15.33 -29.54 13.44
N PRO A 209 -14.69 -28.37 13.58
CA PRO A 209 -15.01 -27.16 12.82
C PRO A 209 -14.49 -27.18 11.38
N VAL A 210 -13.70 -28.20 11.00
CA VAL A 210 -13.26 -28.38 9.61
C VAL A 210 -14.32 -29.15 8.85
N ALA A 211 -14.81 -30.26 9.41
CA ALA A 211 -15.84 -31.07 8.76
C ALA A 211 -17.26 -30.52 8.94
N ASN A 212 -17.50 -29.61 9.89
CA ASN A 212 -18.83 -29.09 10.19
C ASN A 212 -18.81 -27.58 10.42
N GLU A 213 -19.92 -26.94 10.07
CA GLU A 213 -20.16 -25.52 10.26
C GLU A 213 -21.50 -25.27 10.99
N PRO A 214 -21.73 -24.07 11.56
CA PRO A 214 -23.02 -23.72 12.13
C PRO A 214 -24.14 -23.85 11.09
N PRO A 215 -25.36 -24.26 11.49
CA PRO A 215 -26.46 -24.41 10.54
C PRO A 215 -26.90 -23.06 9.98
N GLY A 216 -27.14 -23.02 8.67
CA GLY A 216 -27.62 -21.84 7.96
C GLY A 216 -26.51 -21.08 7.21
N PRO A 217 -26.83 -19.92 6.62
CA PRO A 217 -25.87 -19.04 5.99
C PRO A 217 -24.69 -18.65 6.90
N PRO A 218 -23.47 -18.42 6.35
CA PRO A 218 -22.34 -17.93 7.11
C PRO A 218 -22.64 -16.59 7.81
N VAL A 219 -22.22 -16.49 9.07
CA VAL A 219 -22.34 -15.29 9.91
C VAL A 219 -20.95 -14.73 10.17
N GLY A 220 -20.72 -13.49 9.76
CA GLY A 220 -19.44 -12.79 9.89
C GLY A 220 -19.61 -11.28 10.12
N SER A 221 -18.50 -10.57 10.23
CA SER A 221 -18.44 -9.12 10.50
C SER A 221 -18.02 -8.28 9.30
N GLY A 222 -17.89 -8.90 8.13
CA GLY A 222 -17.38 -8.31 6.90
C GLY A 222 -18.33 -7.31 6.25
N ALA A 223 -17.92 -6.83 5.08
CA ALA A 223 -18.60 -5.76 4.36
C ALA A 223 -19.92 -6.21 3.71
N MET A 224 -20.06 -7.53 3.50
CA MET A 224 -21.24 -8.18 2.94
C MET A 224 -21.77 -9.26 3.87
N TYR A 225 -23.01 -9.69 3.66
CA TYR A 225 -23.58 -10.90 4.25
C TYR A 225 -24.26 -11.77 3.20
N TYR A 226 -24.31 -13.07 3.45
CA TYR A 226 -24.81 -14.06 2.50
C TYR A 226 -26.34 -14.10 2.46
N ASP A 227 -26.94 -14.14 1.26
CA ASP A 227 -28.39 -14.36 1.12
C ASP A 227 -28.72 -15.87 1.16
N ALA A 228 -29.71 -16.24 1.97
CA ALA A 228 -30.19 -17.61 2.10
C ALA A 228 -30.79 -18.22 0.82
N ASN A 229 -31.13 -17.40 -0.19
CA ASN A 229 -31.65 -17.84 -1.48
C ASN A 229 -30.56 -18.22 -2.49
N SER A 230 -29.30 -18.04 -2.14
CA SER A 230 -28.16 -18.43 -2.98
C SER A 230 -28.13 -19.96 -3.19
N ASP A 231 -27.60 -20.37 -4.34
CA ASP A 231 -27.37 -21.76 -4.73
C ASP A 231 -25.94 -21.90 -5.26
N LEU A 232 -25.09 -22.60 -4.52
CA LEU A 232 -23.65 -22.73 -4.80
C LEU A 232 -23.33 -23.31 -6.19
N ALA A 233 -24.28 -23.98 -6.84
CA ALA A 233 -24.13 -24.53 -8.17
C ALA A 233 -24.54 -23.57 -9.30
N SER A 234 -25.32 -22.52 -9.02
CA SER A 234 -25.90 -21.65 -10.05
C SER A 234 -25.72 -20.15 -9.81
N HIS A 235 -25.82 -19.69 -8.57
CA HIS A 235 -25.67 -18.28 -8.23
C HIS A 235 -25.40 -18.04 -6.74
N ILE A 236 -24.55 -17.05 -6.44
CA ILE A 236 -24.27 -16.59 -5.07
C ILE A 236 -24.70 -15.13 -4.96
N ILE A 237 -25.49 -14.80 -3.94
CA ILE A 237 -25.99 -13.46 -3.67
C ILE A 237 -25.44 -12.99 -2.33
N LEU A 238 -24.82 -11.82 -2.35
CA LEU A 238 -24.33 -11.11 -1.17
C LEU A 238 -25.03 -9.75 -1.07
N HIS A 239 -25.42 -9.36 0.13
CA HIS A 239 -25.98 -8.04 0.42
C HIS A 239 -25.01 -7.21 1.25
N ARG A 240 -25.04 -5.89 1.09
CA ARG A 240 -24.24 -5.00 1.93
C ARG A 240 -24.62 -5.18 3.41
N SER A 241 -23.62 -5.38 4.27
CA SER A 241 -23.87 -5.45 5.71
C SER A 241 -24.23 -4.06 6.27
N PRO A 242 -25.40 -3.92 6.95
CA PRO A 242 -25.74 -2.68 7.65
C PRO A 242 -24.97 -2.50 8.96
N ASN A 243 -24.22 -3.54 9.38
CA ASN A 243 -23.44 -3.60 10.60
C ASN A 243 -21.93 -3.43 10.35
N TYR A 244 -21.51 -3.23 9.09
CA TYR A 244 -20.10 -3.10 8.75
C TYR A 244 -19.47 -1.87 9.40
N TYR A 245 -18.47 -2.10 10.25
CA TYR A 245 -17.77 -1.05 10.96
C TYR A 245 -16.85 -0.22 10.05
N GLY A 246 -16.43 -0.76 8.91
CA GLY A 246 -15.53 -0.09 7.97
C GLY A 246 -16.13 1.19 7.39
N ASP A 247 -17.47 1.26 7.26
CA ASP A 247 -18.18 2.49 6.88
C ASP A 247 -17.89 3.63 7.86
N ALA A 248 -18.15 3.39 9.15
CA ALA A 248 -18.02 4.42 10.18
C ALA A 248 -16.57 4.71 10.58
N THR A 249 -15.70 3.69 10.51
CA THR A 249 -14.31 3.74 11.00
C THR A 249 -13.35 4.20 9.92
N TYR A 250 -13.49 3.66 8.70
CA TYR A 250 -12.51 3.83 7.63
C TYR A 250 -13.06 4.54 6.38
N CYS A 251 -14.35 4.92 6.36
CA CYS A 251 -15.00 5.46 5.15
C CYS A 251 -14.97 4.44 3.98
N ASN A 252 -14.80 3.15 4.30
CA ASN A 252 -14.59 2.07 3.34
C ASN A 252 -15.92 1.46 2.87
N LYS A 253 -16.80 2.31 2.34
CA LYS A 253 -18.17 1.88 2.05
C LYS A 253 -18.25 1.04 0.79
N VAL A 254 -18.80 -0.17 0.93
CA VAL A 254 -19.18 -1.00 -0.22
C VAL A 254 -20.20 -0.24 -1.04
N ARG A 255 -19.87 -0.02 -2.32
CA ARG A 255 -20.77 0.75 -3.18
C ARG A 255 -21.98 -0.11 -3.54
N PRO A 256 -21.96 -1.29 -4.17
CA PRO A 256 -23.18 -2.07 -4.44
C PRO A 256 -24.06 -2.34 -3.21
N ASP A 257 -25.40 -2.34 -3.37
CA ASP A 257 -26.31 -2.83 -2.32
C ASP A 257 -26.31 -4.35 -2.28
N GLU A 258 -26.11 -4.95 -3.45
CA GLU A 258 -26.16 -6.38 -3.68
C GLU A 258 -25.10 -6.77 -4.73
N VAL A 259 -24.44 -7.89 -4.53
CA VAL A 259 -23.50 -8.51 -5.47
C VAL A 259 -24.03 -9.89 -5.82
N ARG A 260 -24.11 -10.20 -7.11
CA ARG A 260 -24.54 -11.51 -7.62
C ARG A 260 -23.45 -12.13 -8.45
N TYR A 261 -22.94 -13.27 -8.02
CA TYR A 261 -22.16 -14.16 -8.89
C TYR A 261 -23.15 -15.08 -9.64
N LEU A 262 -23.11 -15.05 -10.96
CA LEU A 262 -23.91 -15.91 -11.83
C LEU A 262 -22.98 -16.95 -12.47
N LEU A 263 -23.23 -18.23 -12.20
CA LEU A 263 -22.32 -19.32 -12.52
C LEU A 263 -22.75 -20.01 -13.82
N TYR A 264 -21.83 -20.07 -14.78
CA TYR A 264 -22.03 -20.63 -16.11
C TYR A 264 -21.20 -21.90 -16.27
N THR A 265 -21.81 -22.94 -16.83
CA THR A 265 -21.09 -24.16 -17.19
C THR A 265 -20.14 -23.95 -18.37
N ALA A 266 -20.46 -23.03 -19.29
CA ALA A 266 -19.68 -22.78 -20.50
C ALA A 266 -19.32 -21.30 -20.66
N SER A 267 -18.04 -21.03 -20.90
CA SER A 267 -17.50 -19.68 -21.11
C SER A 267 -18.04 -18.99 -22.36
N SER A 268 -18.37 -19.74 -23.42
CA SER A 268 -19.00 -19.17 -24.63
C SER A 268 -20.36 -18.55 -24.32
N THR A 269 -21.20 -19.24 -23.55
CA THR A 269 -22.51 -18.73 -23.12
C THR A 269 -22.36 -17.49 -22.25
N LEU A 270 -21.44 -17.50 -21.29
CA LEU A 270 -21.12 -16.34 -20.46
C LEU A 270 -20.76 -15.10 -21.30
N ILE A 271 -19.86 -15.28 -22.26
CA ILE A 271 -19.33 -14.19 -23.09
C ILE A 271 -20.42 -13.61 -24.02
N ASP A 272 -21.25 -14.46 -24.60
CA ASP A 272 -22.37 -14.02 -25.45
C ASP A 272 -23.45 -13.32 -24.63
N ASP A 273 -23.73 -13.80 -23.43
CA ASP A 273 -24.67 -13.18 -22.51
C ASP A 273 -24.21 -11.78 -22.07
N PHE A 274 -22.94 -11.66 -21.65
CA PHE A 274 -22.31 -10.38 -21.32
C PHE A 274 -22.32 -9.41 -22.51
N GLY A 275 -21.92 -9.86 -23.70
CA GLY A 275 -21.86 -9.02 -24.89
C GLY A 275 -23.22 -8.61 -25.45
N SER A 276 -24.27 -9.41 -25.23
CA SER A 276 -25.64 -9.08 -25.64
C SER A 276 -26.43 -8.29 -24.59
N GLY A 277 -26.01 -8.35 -23.32
CA GLY A 277 -26.70 -7.73 -22.20
C GLY A 277 -27.93 -8.50 -21.71
N THR A 278 -28.11 -9.76 -22.12
CA THR A 278 -29.32 -10.56 -21.82
C THR A 278 -29.53 -10.73 -20.32
N SER A 279 -28.48 -11.08 -19.57
CA SER A 279 -28.48 -11.22 -18.10
C SER A 279 -27.96 -9.98 -17.38
N ARG A 280 -27.77 -8.86 -18.10
CA ARG A 280 -27.39 -7.58 -17.50
C ARG A 280 -26.06 -7.63 -16.73
N LEU A 281 -25.11 -8.46 -17.16
CA LEU A 281 -23.82 -8.65 -16.51
C LEU A 281 -22.99 -7.36 -16.55
N ASP A 282 -22.40 -7.00 -15.41
CA ASP A 282 -21.55 -5.81 -15.24
C ASP A 282 -20.07 -6.15 -15.46
N ALA A 283 -19.68 -7.33 -15.02
CA ALA A 283 -18.34 -7.87 -15.20
C ALA A 283 -18.37 -9.39 -15.44
N ILE A 284 -17.31 -9.90 -16.04
CA ILE A 284 -17.05 -11.32 -16.18
C ILE A 284 -15.57 -11.61 -15.90
N TYR A 285 -15.28 -12.78 -15.35
CA TYR A 285 -13.92 -13.25 -15.09
C TYR A 285 -13.74 -14.72 -15.46
N ASN A 286 -12.49 -15.21 -15.38
CA ASN A 286 -12.07 -16.51 -15.88
C ASN A 286 -12.34 -16.67 -17.40
N ILE A 287 -12.02 -15.62 -18.16
CA ILE A 287 -12.21 -15.61 -19.62
C ILE A 287 -11.10 -16.44 -20.28
N PRO A 288 -11.42 -17.44 -21.12
CA PRO A 288 -10.41 -18.15 -21.88
C PRO A 288 -9.60 -17.22 -22.80
N SER A 289 -8.30 -17.46 -22.89
CA SER A 289 -7.31 -16.68 -23.65
C SER A 289 -7.73 -16.49 -25.11
N ALA A 290 -8.17 -17.57 -25.76
CA ALA A 290 -8.63 -17.52 -27.15
C ALA A 290 -9.87 -16.63 -27.32
N SER A 291 -10.82 -16.67 -26.37
CA SER A 291 -12.02 -15.85 -26.40
C SER A 291 -11.73 -14.40 -26.06
N PHE A 292 -10.85 -14.14 -25.09
CA PHE A 292 -10.40 -12.79 -24.74
C PHE A 292 -9.81 -12.02 -25.93
N VAL A 293 -9.04 -12.72 -26.79
CA VAL A 293 -8.48 -12.13 -28.01
C VAL A 293 -9.53 -12.00 -29.10
N ASN A 294 -10.30 -13.05 -29.38
CA ASN A 294 -11.03 -13.19 -30.64
C ASN A 294 -12.55 -12.94 -30.56
N ALA A 295 -13.17 -13.00 -29.37
CA ALA A 295 -14.61 -12.92 -29.26
C ALA A 295 -15.14 -11.52 -29.64
N ALA A 296 -16.00 -11.46 -30.66
CA ALA A 296 -16.62 -10.21 -31.11
C ALA A 296 -17.43 -9.54 -29.99
N SER A 297 -18.10 -10.33 -29.15
CA SER A 297 -18.85 -9.90 -27.96
C SER A 297 -18.01 -9.07 -26.98
N LEU A 298 -16.68 -9.31 -26.90
CA LEU A 298 -15.76 -8.59 -26.02
C LEU A 298 -15.02 -7.43 -26.70
N ASN A 299 -15.09 -7.32 -28.04
CA ASN A 299 -14.39 -6.30 -28.82
C ASN A 299 -15.28 -5.07 -29.10
N GLN A 300 -16.26 -4.80 -28.23
CA GLN A 300 -17.14 -3.65 -28.33
C GLN A 300 -16.52 -2.40 -27.68
N PRO A 301 -16.76 -1.18 -28.18
CA PRO A 301 -16.14 0.05 -27.64
C PRO A 301 -16.44 0.35 -26.17
N THR A 302 -17.55 -0.19 -25.64
CA THR A 302 -17.98 0.04 -24.25
C THR A 302 -17.59 -1.08 -23.30
N VAL A 303 -16.89 -2.11 -23.80
CA VAL A 303 -16.35 -3.21 -23.00
C VAL A 303 -14.87 -2.93 -22.78
N THR A 304 -14.45 -2.93 -21.52
CA THR A 304 -13.03 -2.84 -21.15
C THR A 304 -12.54 -4.24 -20.86
N LYS A 305 -11.59 -4.72 -21.66
CA LYS A 305 -10.88 -5.98 -21.41
C LYS A 305 -9.68 -5.72 -20.52
N ILE A 306 -9.56 -6.49 -19.45
CA ILE A 306 -8.52 -6.31 -18.42
C ILE A 306 -7.72 -7.59 -18.34
N GLN A 307 -6.39 -7.47 -18.31
CA GLN A 307 -5.49 -8.58 -18.03
C GLN A 307 -4.57 -8.20 -16.87
N VAL A 308 -4.41 -9.09 -15.89
CA VAL A 308 -3.60 -8.85 -14.69
C VAL A 308 -2.70 -10.05 -14.46
N ALA A 309 -1.47 -9.85 -14.00
CA ALA A 309 -0.66 -10.95 -13.50
C ALA A 309 -1.06 -11.24 -12.05
N GLY A 310 -2.12 -12.03 -11.80
CA GLY A 310 -2.64 -12.28 -10.45
C GLY A 310 -1.78 -13.24 -9.62
N GLY A 311 -0.87 -13.97 -10.26
CA GLY A 311 0.08 -14.87 -9.58
C GLY A 311 -0.17 -16.34 -9.85
N PHE A 312 -1.01 -16.68 -10.83
CA PHE A 312 -1.12 -18.06 -11.30
C PHE A 312 0.21 -18.59 -11.82
N VAL A 313 0.46 -19.87 -11.55
CA VAL A 313 1.65 -20.60 -11.96
C VAL A 313 1.21 -21.95 -12.50
N GLY A 314 1.36 -22.15 -13.80
CA GLY A 314 1.13 -23.46 -14.40
C GLY A 314 2.23 -24.43 -13.99
N GLU A 315 1.85 -25.67 -13.70
CA GLU A 315 2.75 -26.71 -13.24
C GLU A 315 2.57 -28.02 -14.00
N VAL A 316 3.68 -28.57 -14.49
CA VAL A 316 3.78 -29.97 -14.86
C VAL A 316 4.49 -30.69 -13.73
N SER A 317 3.71 -31.32 -12.86
CA SER A 317 4.20 -32.01 -11.68
C SER A 317 4.53 -33.47 -11.98
N SER A 318 5.63 -33.95 -11.42
CA SER A 318 5.98 -35.37 -11.34
C SER A 318 5.81 -35.84 -9.91
N ASN A 319 5.05 -36.91 -9.71
CA ASN A 319 4.85 -37.50 -8.39
C ASN A 319 6.13 -38.22 -7.93
N VAL A 320 6.80 -37.63 -6.94
CA VAL A 320 8.07 -38.09 -6.41
C VAL A 320 7.96 -38.79 -5.05
N LEU A 321 6.75 -39.13 -4.60
CA LEU A 321 6.57 -39.89 -3.36
C LEU A 321 7.15 -41.30 -3.51
N THR A 322 8.10 -41.65 -2.64
CA THR A 322 8.68 -43.01 -2.63
C THR A 322 7.74 -43.99 -1.92
N ASP A 323 7.77 -45.27 -2.31
CA ASP A 323 6.99 -46.33 -1.64
C ASP A 323 7.24 -46.39 -0.12
N SER A 324 8.47 -46.11 0.31
CA SER A 324 8.84 -46.08 1.73
C SER A 324 8.19 -44.90 2.47
N LEU A 325 8.16 -43.71 1.85
CA LEU A 325 7.47 -42.55 2.42
C LEU A 325 5.95 -42.74 2.40
N ARG A 326 5.39 -43.31 1.31
CA ARG A 326 3.98 -43.67 1.23
C ARG A 326 3.58 -44.59 2.39
N ALA A 327 4.35 -45.67 2.60
CA ALA A 327 4.12 -46.58 3.72
C ALA A 327 4.25 -45.89 5.09
N TYR A 328 5.18 -44.95 5.25
CA TYR A 328 5.31 -44.15 6.46
C TYR A 328 4.05 -43.31 6.73
N TYR A 329 3.53 -42.59 5.75
CA TYR A 329 2.33 -41.75 5.93
C TYR A 329 1.08 -42.58 6.21
N VAL A 330 0.90 -43.71 5.52
CA VAL A 330 -0.19 -44.66 5.83
C VAL A 330 -0.10 -45.16 7.26
N ALA A 331 1.10 -45.54 7.72
CA ALA A 331 1.31 -46.00 9.09
C ALA A 331 1.06 -44.90 10.15
N ASN A 332 1.12 -43.63 9.77
CA ASN A 332 0.88 -42.47 10.63
C ASN A 332 -0.51 -41.83 10.41
N GLY A 333 -1.45 -42.56 9.81
CA GLY A 333 -2.87 -42.21 9.81
C GLY A 333 -3.39 -41.52 8.54
N ASN A 334 -2.53 -41.21 7.55
CA ASN A 334 -2.99 -40.73 6.26
C ASN A 334 -3.39 -41.94 5.37
N LEU A 335 -4.64 -42.38 5.52
CA LEU A 335 -5.14 -43.59 4.85
C LEU A 335 -5.42 -43.40 3.36
N ASP A 336 -5.57 -42.17 2.88
CA ASP A 336 -5.83 -41.89 1.45
C ASP A 336 -4.66 -42.35 0.57
N PHE A 337 -3.43 -42.28 1.10
CA PHE A 337 -2.25 -42.77 0.41
C PHE A 337 -2.21 -44.29 0.22
N ALA A 338 -3.05 -45.05 0.93
CA ALA A 338 -3.12 -46.50 0.81
C ALA A 338 -3.72 -46.96 -0.53
N THR A 339 -4.50 -46.11 -1.19
CA THR A 339 -5.11 -46.40 -2.50
C THR A 339 -4.34 -45.78 -3.67
N GLY A 340 -3.53 -44.75 -3.41
CA GLY A 340 -2.78 -44.07 -4.45
C GLY A 340 -1.49 -44.77 -4.87
N HIS A 341 -1.11 -44.56 -6.12
CA HIS A 341 0.08 -45.16 -6.73
C HIS A 341 0.81 -44.13 -7.58
N ASN A 342 2.12 -44.31 -7.74
CA ASN A 342 2.93 -43.51 -8.65
C ASN A 342 4.13 -44.30 -9.17
N ASN A 343 4.60 -43.94 -10.37
CA ASN A 343 5.75 -44.57 -11.00
C ASN A 343 7.05 -44.20 -10.27
N GLN A 344 7.66 -45.19 -9.60
CA GLN A 344 8.86 -45.01 -8.78
C GLN A 344 10.11 -44.58 -9.58
N VAL A 345 10.10 -44.67 -10.92
CA VAL A 345 11.15 -44.06 -11.76
C VAL A 345 11.16 -42.55 -11.60
N LEU A 346 10.00 -41.89 -11.51
CA LEU A 346 9.91 -40.45 -11.28
C LEU A 346 10.38 -40.08 -9.88
N ALA A 347 10.04 -40.87 -8.87
CA ALA A 347 10.46 -40.65 -7.49
C ALA A 347 11.98 -40.75 -7.29
N THR A 348 12.60 -41.74 -7.94
CA THR A 348 14.01 -42.09 -7.65
C THR A 348 15.01 -41.58 -8.68
N ASN A 349 14.56 -41.11 -9.86
CA ASN A 349 15.46 -40.79 -10.96
C ASN A 349 15.42 -39.33 -11.43
N LEU A 350 16.45 -38.57 -11.02
CA LEU A 350 16.64 -37.18 -11.45
C LEU A 350 16.82 -37.04 -12.97
N VAL A 351 17.52 -37.97 -13.62
CA VAL A 351 17.80 -37.88 -15.07
C VAL A 351 16.52 -37.93 -15.89
N VAL A 352 15.55 -38.77 -15.48
CA VAL A 352 14.23 -38.83 -16.13
C VAL A 352 13.47 -37.51 -15.96
N ARG A 353 13.46 -36.95 -14.74
CA ARG A 353 12.82 -35.65 -14.49
C ARG A 353 13.46 -34.49 -15.26
N GLN A 354 14.79 -34.49 -15.36
CA GLN A 354 15.52 -33.53 -16.20
C GLN A 354 15.19 -33.68 -17.68
N ALA A 355 15.07 -34.92 -18.18
CA ALA A 355 14.65 -35.17 -19.55
C ALA A 355 13.21 -34.70 -19.82
N ILE A 356 12.29 -34.85 -18.87
CA ILE A 356 10.94 -34.28 -18.93
C ILE A 356 11.01 -32.76 -19.03
N ALA A 357 11.78 -32.09 -18.16
CA ALA A 357 11.95 -30.64 -18.20
C ALA A 357 12.53 -30.12 -19.52
N MET A 358 13.53 -30.81 -20.08
CA MET A 358 14.11 -30.50 -21.40
C MET A 358 13.14 -30.77 -22.56
N SER A 359 12.07 -31.54 -22.35
CA SER A 359 11.13 -31.90 -23.39
C SER A 359 9.93 -30.95 -23.48
N ILE A 360 9.78 -29.98 -22.58
CA ILE A 360 8.60 -29.11 -22.55
C ILE A 360 8.95 -27.76 -23.21
N ASP A 361 8.31 -27.45 -24.35
CA ASP A 361 8.43 -26.14 -25.00
C ASP A 361 7.48 -25.13 -24.35
N ARG A 362 7.99 -24.49 -23.30
CA ARG A 362 7.29 -23.50 -22.49
C ARG A 362 6.77 -22.31 -23.31
N ALA A 363 7.56 -21.85 -24.28
CA ALA A 363 7.18 -20.75 -25.16
C ALA A 363 6.06 -21.16 -26.14
N ALA A 364 6.10 -22.40 -26.64
CA ALA A 364 5.02 -22.91 -27.49
C ALA A 364 3.70 -23.09 -26.73
N ILE A 365 3.74 -23.55 -25.47
CA ILE A 365 2.52 -23.62 -24.63
C ILE A 365 1.91 -22.23 -24.49
N LEU A 366 2.70 -21.24 -24.07
CA LEU A 366 2.22 -19.87 -23.88
C LEU A 366 1.66 -19.28 -25.19
N ARG A 367 2.32 -19.53 -26.32
CA ARG A 367 1.90 -19.03 -27.63
C ARG A 367 0.58 -19.66 -28.12
N TYR A 368 0.44 -20.98 -27.98
CA TYR A 368 -0.66 -21.71 -28.62
C TYR A 368 -1.85 -21.97 -27.72
N ALA A 369 -1.63 -22.23 -26.43
CA ALA A 369 -2.71 -22.39 -25.45
C ALA A 369 -3.16 -21.01 -24.95
N TYR A 370 -2.23 -20.19 -24.47
CA TYR A 370 -2.52 -18.92 -23.79
C TYR A 370 -2.48 -17.67 -24.68
N GLN A 371 -2.27 -17.81 -26.00
CA GLN A 371 -2.23 -16.66 -26.93
C GLN A 371 -1.21 -15.56 -26.56
N ASN A 372 -0.12 -15.91 -25.88
CA ASN A 372 0.86 -14.99 -25.30
C ASN A 372 0.32 -14.06 -24.18
N LEU A 373 -0.81 -14.41 -23.56
CA LEU A 373 -1.34 -13.72 -22.38
C LEU A 373 -0.73 -14.29 -21.10
N GLY A 374 0.53 -13.95 -20.87
CA GLY A 374 1.30 -14.40 -19.73
C GLY A 374 2.80 -14.35 -20.02
N THR A 375 3.58 -15.02 -19.18
CA THR A 375 5.04 -15.12 -19.32
C THR A 375 5.54 -16.55 -19.11
N VAL A 376 6.76 -16.85 -19.56
CA VAL A 376 7.37 -18.17 -19.36
C VAL A 376 7.73 -18.37 -17.88
N GLY A 377 7.43 -19.56 -17.36
CA GLY A 377 7.67 -19.95 -15.98
C GLY A 377 9.04 -20.57 -15.72
N ASP A 378 9.55 -20.47 -14.49
CA ASP A 378 10.76 -21.16 -14.02
C ASP A 378 10.63 -21.64 -12.56
N THR A 379 10.00 -20.87 -11.68
CA THR A 379 9.99 -21.10 -10.22
C THR A 379 8.59 -20.95 -9.65
N LEU A 380 8.36 -21.59 -8.49
CA LEU A 380 7.03 -21.64 -7.89
C LEU A 380 6.54 -20.25 -7.46
N VAL A 381 7.47 -19.36 -7.09
CA VAL A 381 7.15 -17.95 -6.83
C VAL A 381 7.11 -17.20 -8.17
N PRO A 382 5.96 -16.63 -8.60
CA PRO A 382 5.85 -15.91 -9.86
C PRO A 382 6.50 -14.52 -9.80
N PRO A 383 6.92 -13.93 -10.94
CA PRO A 383 7.58 -12.61 -11.01
C PRO A 383 6.77 -11.44 -10.45
N VAL A 384 5.44 -11.58 -10.34
CA VAL A 384 4.60 -10.55 -9.72
C VAL A 384 4.84 -10.44 -8.20
N ASN A 385 5.36 -11.50 -7.58
CA ASN A 385 5.74 -11.53 -6.18
C ASN A 385 7.19 -11.02 -6.00
N PRO A 386 7.45 -10.09 -5.06
CA PRO A 386 8.76 -9.48 -4.87
C PRO A 386 9.87 -10.45 -4.44
N TRP A 387 9.51 -11.67 -4.01
CA TRP A 387 10.44 -12.73 -3.61
C TRP A 387 10.81 -13.68 -4.75
N HIS A 388 10.33 -13.42 -5.98
CA HIS A 388 10.65 -14.22 -7.16
C HIS A 388 12.16 -14.35 -7.38
N TYR A 389 12.64 -15.58 -7.51
CA TYR A 389 14.00 -15.89 -7.92
C TYR A 389 14.05 -16.30 -9.39
N SER A 390 14.74 -15.52 -10.22
CA SER A 390 14.96 -15.90 -11.62
C SER A 390 16.14 -16.86 -11.74
N ILE A 391 15.90 -18.03 -12.33
CA ILE A 391 16.97 -18.98 -12.64
C ILE A 391 17.92 -18.34 -13.67
N PRO A 392 19.24 -18.34 -13.43
CA PRO A 392 20.19 -17.80 -14.41
C PRO A 392 20.02 -18.50 -15.78
N PRO A 393 20.02 -17.76 -16.92
CA PRO A 393 19.76 -18.34 -18.24
C PRO A 393 20.65 -19.54 -18.62
N ALA A 394 21.90 -19.54 -18.14
CA ALA A 394 22.86 -20.63 -18.36
C ALA A 394 22.52 -21.92 -17.57
N GLN A 395 21.67 -21.83 -16.56
CA GLN A 395 21.22 -22.95 -15.73
C GLN A 395 19.80 -23.40 -16.07
N GLN A 396 19.10 -22.67 -16.95
CA GLN A 396 17.73 -23.01 -17.32
C GLN A 396 17.68 -24.28 -18.17
N TYR A 397 16.63 -25.09 -18.00
CA TYR A 397 16.29 -26.15 -18.94
C TYR A 397 15.80 -25.54 -20.26
N HIS A 398 16.47 -25.89 -21.35
CA HIS A 398 16.11 -25.44 -22.69
C HIS A 398 15.38 -26.56 -23.43
N PHE A 399 14.33 -26.20 -24.17
CA PHE A 399 13.55 -27.16 -24.96
C PHE A 399 14.43 -27.81 -26.03
N ASN A 400 14.67 -29.12 -25.87
CA ASN A 400 15.42 -29.94 -26.80
C ASN A 400 15.16 -31.43 -26.55
N THR A 401 14.14 -31.97 -27.22
CA THR A 401 13.76 -33.40 -27.10
C THR A 401 14.84 -34.36 -27.58
N THR A 402 15.71 -33.93 -28.51
CA THR A 402 16.86 -34.72 -28.97
C THR A 402 17.91 -34.85 -27.87
N ALA A 403 18.25 -33.74 -27.20
CA ALA A 403 19.20 -33.75 -26.09
C ALA A 403 18.63 -34.47 -24.87
N ALA A 404 17.32 -34.35 -24.60
CA ALA A 404 16.63 -35.12 -23.57
C ALA A 404 16.75 -36.64 -23.81
N ARG A 405 16.53 -37.09 -25.05
CA ARG A 405 16.76 -38.49 -25.43
C ARG A 405 18.21 -38.93 -25.25
N GLN A 406 19.16 -38.10 -25.65
CA GLN A 406 20.60 -38.39 -25.48
C GLN A 406 20.97 -38.54 -24.00
N LEU A 407 20.40 -37.68 -23.14
CA LEU A 407 20.57 -37.74 -21.69
C LEU A 407 20.04 -39.07 -21.12
N LEU A 408 18.84 -39.50 -21.55
CA LEU A 408 18.26 -40.80 -21.14
C LEU A 408 19.11 -41.98 -21.64
N ASN A 409 19.53 -41.95 -22.90
CA ASN A 409 20.40 -42.98 -23.48
C ASN A 409 21.72 -43.10 -22.72
N ALA A 410 22.34 -41.97 -22.36
CA ALA A 410 23.59 -41.94 -21.58
C ALA A 410 23.42 -42.55 -20.17
N ALA A 411 22.20 -42.49 -19.61
CA ALA A 411 21.85 -43.08 -18.33
C ALA A 411 21.30 -44.52 -18.43
N GLY A 412 21.35 -45.13 -19.63
CA GLY A 412 21.10 -46.55 -19.84
C GLY A 412 19.68 -46.91 -20.32
N TRP A 413 18.80 -45.94 -20.55
CA TRP A 413 17.52 -46.17 -21.23
C TRP A 413 17.74 -46.26 -22.73
N THR A 414 18.22 -47.41 -23.19
CA THR A 414 18.60 -47.63 -24.60
C THR A 414 17.90 -48.83 -25.24
N TYR A 415 16.91 -49.43 -24.57
CA TYR A 415 16.25 -50.65 -25.02
C TYR A 415 14.78 -50.38 -25.38
N ASP A 416 14.22 -51.20 -26.29
CA ASP A 416 12.80 -51.18 -26.61
C ASP A 416 11.99 -52.18 -25.75
N SER A 417 10.67 -52.23 -25.99
CA SER A 417 9.74 -53.12 -25.30
C SER A 417 9.96 -54.62 -25.60
N GLY A 418 10.78 -54.95 -26.60
CA GLY A 418 11.23 -56.32 -26.88
C GLY A 418 12.55 -56.68 -26.19
N GLY A 419 13.15 -55.73 -25.44
CA GLY A 419 14.45 -55.91 -24.80
C GLY A 419 15.62 -55.79 -25.78
N VAL A 420 15.41 -55.25 -26.98
CA VAL A 420 16.46 -55.06 -27.99
C VAL A 420 17.09 -53.69 -27.79
N LEU A 421 18.42 -53.60 -27.91
CA LEU A 421 19.14 -52.33 -27.88
C LEU A 421 18.66 -51.45 -29.05
N ASN A 422 17.89 -50.42 -28.73
CA ASN A 422 17.31 -49.46 -29.66
C ASN A 422 17.19 -48.08 -29.00
N PRO A 423 18.26 -47.26 -29.00
CA PRO A 423 18.28 -45.92 -28.39
C PRO A 423 17.29 -44.90 -29.00
N SER A 424 16.65 -45.26 -30.12
CA SER A 424 15.64 -44.46 -30.81
C SER A 424 14.22 -44.95 -30.54
N ALA A 425 14.04 -46.00 -29.75
CA ALA A 425 12.72 -46.54 -29.42
C ALA A 425 11.88 -45.56 -28.61
N THR A 426 10.56 -45.72 -28.69
CA THR A 426 9.61 -45.06 -27.80
C THR A 426 8.49 -46.05 -27.48
N PRO A 427 8.26 -46.40 -26.20
CA PRO A 427 8.99 -45.96 -25.02
C PRO A 427 10.40 -46.57 -24.91
N LEU A 428 11.28 -45.92 -24.17
CA LEU A 428 12.59 -46.46 -23.79
C LEU A 428 12.50 -47.29 -22.49
N TYR A 429 13.37 -48.29 -22.41
CA TYR A 429 13.56 -49.20 -21.28
C TYR A 429 15.05 -49.29 -20.92
N LYS A 430 15.34 -49.72 -19.70
CA LYS A 430 16.68 -50.24 -19.36
C LYS A 430 16.84 -51.70 -19.79
N THR A 431 18.07 -52.20 -19.71
CA THR A 431 18.39 -53.62 -19.91
C THR A 431 17.44 -54.53 -19.14
N GLY A 432 16.95 -55.59 -19.78
CA GLY A 432 16.01 -56.53 -19.15
C GLY A 432 14.56 -56.07 -19.14
N MET A 433 14.21 -55.04 -19.94
CA MET A 433 12.85 -54.47 -20.05
C MET A 433 12.34 -53.88 -18.72
N THR A 434 13.26 -53.38 -17.88
CA THR A 434 12.91 -52.72 -16.61
C THR A 434 12.76 -51.22 -16.79
N GLU A 435 12.12 -50.57 -15.82
CA GLU A 435 11.95 -49.11 -15.76
C GLU A 435 11.40 -48.51 -17.07
N PRO A 436 10.26 -49.00 -17.60
CA PRO A 436 9.62 -48.41 -18.77
C PRO A 436 9.37 -46.93 -18.53
N LEU A 437 9.78 -46.08 -19.48
CA LEU A 437 9.44 -44.65 -19.45
C LEU A 437 8.01 -44.44 -19.96
N ILE A 438 7.03 -44.94 -19.18
CA ILE A 438 5.60 -44.86 -19.43
C ILE A 438 4.93 -44.28 -18.18
N PHE A 439 4.19 -43.18 -18.33
CA PHE A 439 3.62 -42.42 -17.19
C PHE A 439 2.17 -42.03 -17.43
N ARG A 440 1.28 -42.22 -16.45
CA ARG A 440 -0.08 -41.67 -16.47
C ARG A 440 -0.02 -40.14 -16.43
N PHE A 441 -0.81 -39.47 -17.28
CA PHE A 441 -0.80 -38.02 -17.38
C PHE A 441 -2.22 -37.44 -17.26
N TYR A 442 -2.45 -36.61 -16.25
CA TYR A 442 -3.78 -36.03 -15.96
C TYR A 442 -3.80 -34.51 -16.08
N THR A 443 -4.99 -33.95 -16.30
CA THR A 443 -5.24 -32.51 -16.25
C THR A 443 -6.70 -32.22 -15.90
N PRO A 444 -7.03 -31.16 -15.17
CA PRO A 444 -8.42 -30.76 -14.94
C PRO A 444 -9.06 -30.12 -16.19
N ASN A 445 -10.39 -29.97 -16.16
CA ASN A 445 -11.20 -29.37 -17.23
C ASN A 445 -11.70 -27.93 -16.92
N ASN A 446 -11.20 -27.30 -15.87
CA ASN A 446 -11.58 -25.94 -15.46
C ASN A 446 -10.99 -24.86 -16.37
N HIS A 447 -9.91 -25.15 -17.11
CA HIS A 447 -9.33 -24.25 -18.11
C HIS A 447 -9.23 -24.91 -19.49
N PRO A 448 -9.80 -24.30 -20.54
CA PRO A 448 -9.70 -24.85 -21.91
C PRO A 448 -8.27 -24.81 -22.48
N GLU A 449 -7.36 -24.04 -21.88
CA GLU A 449 -5.94 -23.98 -22.25
C GLU A 449 -5.17 -25.26 -21.91
N PHE A 450 -5.63 -26.03 -20.93
CA PHE A 450 -4.91 -27.19 -20.42
C PHE A 450 -4.88 -28.35 -21.41
N GLU A 451 -5.99 -28.67 -22.07
CA GLU A 451 -6.03 -29.80 -23.00
C GLU A 451 -5.06 -29.64 -24.20
N PRO A 452 -5.03 -28.49 -24.91
CA PRO A 452 -4.01 -28.23 -25.93
C PRO A 452 -2.58 -28.28 -25.39
N ALA A 453 -2.35 -27.87 -24.13
CA ALA A 453 -1.03 -27.92 -23.50
C ALA A 453 -0.58 -29.37 -23.26
N VAL A 454 -1.40 -30.22 -22.63
CA VAL A 454 -1.04 -31.63 -22.38
C VAL A 454 -0.92 -32.44 -23.67
N ALA A 455 -1.69 -32.12 -24.71
CA ALA A 455 -1.55 -32.74 -26.02
C ALA A 455 -0.16 -32.47 -26.63
N ASN A 456 0.32 -31.22 -26.59
CA ASN A 456 1.65 -30.85 -27.05
C ASN A 456 2.76 -31.50 -26.20
N ILE A 457 2.62 -31.46 -24.86
CA ILE A 457 3.58 -32.09 -23.93
C ILE A 457 3.72 -33.58 -24.21
N SER A 458 2.61 -34.30 -24.40
CA SER A 458 2.61 -35.73 -24.71
C SER A 458 3.38 -36.05 -26.00
N VAL A 459 3.25 -35.18 -27.02
CA VAL A 459 3.99 -35.32 -28.28
C VAL A 459 5.50 -35.09 -28.08
N TRP A 460 5.90 -34.05 -27.33
CA TRP A 460 7.31 -33.76 -27.11
C TRP A 460 7.99 -34.81 -26.23
N LEU A 461 7.32 -35.31 -25.19
CA LEU A 461 7.81 -36.43 -24.38
C LEU A 461 8.03 -37.69 -25.24
N ARG A 462 7.11 -37.98 -26.17
CA ARG A 462 7.24 -39.10 -27.12
C ARG A 462 8.49 -38.98 -27.99
N GLN A 463 8.87 -37.77 -28.40
CA GLN A 463 10.10 -37.51 -29.14
C GLN A 463 11.36 -37.82 -28.31
N ALA A 464 11.32 -37.54 -27.00
CA ALA A 464 12.42 -37.86 -26.08
C ALA A 464 12.53 -39.36 -25.72
N GLY A 465 11.48 -40.16 -26.01
CA GLY A 465 11.44 -41.59 -25.69
C GLY A 465 10.56 -41.94 -24.49
N ILE A 466 9.79 -40.97 -24.01
CA ILE A 466 8.86 -41.10 -22.89
C ILE A 466 7.44 -41.19 -23.44
N VAL A 467 6.63 -42.13 -22.95
CA VAL A 467 5.22 -42.27 -23.35
C VAL A 467 4.33 -41.85 -22.19
N THR A 468 3.28 -41.09 -22.48
CA THR A 468 2.22 -40.77 -21.54
C THR A 468 0.95 -41.58 -21.83
N THR A 469 0.15 -41.85 -20.80
CA THR A 469 -1.10 -42.62 -20.89
C THR A 469 -2.26 -42.00 -20.10
N ASP A 470 -3.48 -42.42 -20.40
CA ASP A 470 -4.63 -42.26 -19.49
C ASP A 470 -4.60 -43.28 -18.32
N SER A 471 -5.64 -43.30 -17.48
CA SER A 471 -5.77 -44.27 -16.38
C SER A 471 -5.92 -45.73 -16.82
N THR A 472 -6.28 -45.98 -18.08
CA THR A 472 -6.42 -47.35 -18.64
C THR A 472 -5.12 -47.84 -19.30
N GLY A 473 -4.10 -46.98 -19.40
CA GLY A 473 -2.86 -47.26 -20.11
C GLY A 473 -2.91 -46.94 -21.61
N ALA A 474 -3.96 -46.28 -22.11
CA ALA A 474 -4.06 -45.92 -23.51
C ALA A 474 -3.09 -44.77 -23.84
N THR A 475 -2.35 -44.92 -24.93
CA THR A 475 -1.32 -43.95 -25.39
C THR A 475 -1.87 -42.90 -26.37
N SER A 476 -3.17 -42.98 -26.68
CA SER A 476 -3.88 -42.04 -27.55
C SER A 476 -5.20 -41.65 -26.87
N PRO A 477 -5.37 -40.37 -26.47
CA PRO A 477 -4.49 -39.25 -26.75
C PRO A 477 -3.18 -39.24 -25.91
N GLY A 478 -3.10 -40.10 -24.88
CA GLY A 478 -1.92 -40.22 -24.01
C GLY A 478 -2.00 -39.36 -22.76
N TYR A 479 -3.19 -38.91 -22.39
CA TYR A 479 -3.52 -38.20 -21.17
C TYR A 479 -5.01 -38.41 -20.88
N GLU A 480 -5.46 -38.04 -19.68
CA GLU A 480 -6.87 -38.03 -19.30
C GLU A 480 -7.28 -36.69 -18.72
N VAL A 481 -8.42 -36.17 -19.19
CA VAL A 481 -9.03 -34.97 -18.65
C VAL A 481 -9.97 -35.36 -17.52
N LYS A 482 -9.81 -34.75 -16.35
CA LYS A 482 -10.61 -34.98 -15.14
C LYS A 482 -11.42 -33.75 -14.80
N ASP A 483 -12.53 -33.92 -14.10
CA ASP A 483 -13.16 -32.78 -13.43
C ASP A 483 -12.38 -32.41 -12.15
N VAL A 484 -12.61 -31.20 -11.63
CA VAL A 484 -11.86 -30.67 -10.47
C VAL A 484 -12.06 -31.53 -9.22
N ASN A 485 -13.25 -32.10 -9.00
CA ASN A 485 -13.52 -32.94 -7.83
C ASN A 485 -12.75 -34.27 -7.91
N GLN A 486 -12.68 -34.86 -9.10
CA GLN A 486 -11.84 -36.03 -9.37
C GLN A 486 -10.37 -35.70 -9.11
N MET A 487 -9.90 -34.52 -9.54
CA MET A 487 -8.53 -34.07 -9.28
C MET A 487 -8.24 -33.91 -7.79
N GLY A 488 -9.17 -33.38 -7.00
CA GLY A 488 -9.02 -33.30 -5.53
C GLY A 488 -8.84 -34.67 -4.86
N SER A 489 -9.56 -35.69 -5.32
CA SER A 489 -9.38 -37.07 -4.84
C SER A 489 -8.02 -37.66 -5.26
N ILE A 490 -7.58 -37.39 -6.49
CA ILE A 490 -6.28 -37.82 -7.02
C ILE A 490 -5.13 -37.15 -6.26
N TRP A 491 -5.25 -35.86 -5.96
CA TRP A 491 -4.31 -35.10 -5.14
C TRP A 491 -4.20 -35.70 -3.75
N SER A 492 -5.33 -35.86 -3.05
CA SER A 492 -5.35 -36.38 -1.67
C SER A 492 -4.71 -37.76 -1.53
N ALA A 493 -4.82 -38.61 -2.57
CA ALA A 493 -4.18 -39.93 -2.59
C ALA A 493 -2.75 -39.94 -3.19
N LEU A 494 -2.31 -38.84 -3.82
CA LEU A 494 -1.16 -38.79 -4.72
C LEU A 494 -1.18 -39.96 -5.72
N ASP A 495 -2.31 -40.14 -6.42
CA ASP A 495 -2.54 -41.24 -7.38
C ASP A 495 -2.36 -40.81 -8.84
N TYR A 496 -1.17 -40.37 -9.20
CA TYR A 496 -0.82 -39.98 -10.56
C TYR A 496 0.69 -40.11 -10.77
N ASP A 497 1.13 -40.10 -12.03
CA ASP A 497 2.58 -40.07 -12.35
C ASP A 497 3.02 -38.67 -12.73
N ILE A 498 2.34 -38.08 -13.73
CA ILE A 498 2.51 -36.69 -14.16
C ILE A 498 1.13 -36.03 -14.21
N TRP A 499 1.05 -34.74 -13.92
CA TRP A 499 -0.16 -33.96 -14.22
C TRP A 499 0.18 -32.56 -14.73
N LEU A 500 -0.80 -31.88 -15.31
CA LEU A 500 -0.78 -30.44 -15.55
C LEU A 500 -1.87 -29.82 -14.67
N TRP A 501 -1.49 -28.87 -13.84
CA TRP A 501 -2.43 -28.04 -13.07
C TRP A 501 -1.79 -26.67 -12.82
N ASP A 502 -2.29 -25.93 -11.84
CA ASP A 502 -1.83 -24.62 -11.48
C ASP A 502 -2.01 -24.32 -9.98
N TRP A 503 -1.15 -23.43 -9.51
CA TRP A 503 -1.27 -22.77 -8.22
C TRP A 503 -1.52 -21.28 -8.42
N VAL A 504 -2.01 -20.59 -7.40
CA VAL A 504 -2.05 -19.13 -7.37
C VAL A 504 -1.27 -18.60 -6.17
N PHE A 505 -0.25 -17.80 -6.45
CA PHE A 505 0.60 -17.15 -5.45
C PHE A 505 0.72 -15.68 -5.77
N SER A 506 -0.08 -14.87 -5.08
CA SER A 506 -0.22 -13.45 -5.38
C SER A 506 1.03 -12.64 -5.03
N ARG A 507 1.02 -11.36 -5.39
CA ARG A 507 2.08 -10.40 -5.03
C ARG A 507 2.36 -10.34 -3.52
N VAL A 508 1.35 -10.65 -2.71
CA VAL A 508 1.42 -10.51 -1.25
C VAL A 508 1.63 -11.81 -0.50
N SER A 509 1.59 -12.93 -1.22
CA SER A 509 1.89 -14.24 -0.65
C SER A 509 3.27 -14.21 0.01
N ASP A 510 3.33 -14.59 1.28
CA ASP A 510 4.59 -14.81 1.97
C ASP A 510 5.33 -15.96 1.27
N PRO A 511 6.60 -15.77 0.87
CA PRO A 511 7.31 -16.75 0.07
C PRO A 511 7.47 -18.09 0.79
N SER A 512 7.55 -18.08 2.12
CA SER A 512 7.71 -19.29 2.91
C SER A 512 6.35 -19.92 3.19
N LEU A 513 5.48 -19.17 3.87
CA LEU A 513 4.22 -19.68 4.42
C LEU A 513 3.18 -19.89 3.33
N ASP A 514 3.07 -19.04 2.32
CA ASP A 514 1.98 -19.19 1.33
C ASP A 514 2.43 -20.01 0.13
N VAL A 515 3.72 -19.93 -0.24
CA VAL A 515 4.24 -20.50 -1.49
C VAL A 515 5.10 -21.75 -1.26
N LEU A 516 6.26 -21.61 -0.62
CA LEU A 516 7.24 -22.68 -0.54
C LEU A 516 6.87 -23.77 0.47
N GLN A 517 5.89 -23.54 1.35
CA GLN A 517 5.43 -24.54 2.32
C GLN A 517 4.95 -25.83 1.65
N VAL A 518 4.40 -25.75 0.43
CA VAL A 518 3.87 -26.91 -0.30
C VAL A 518 4.97 -27.92 -0.69
N GLN A 519 6.24 -27.52 -0.58
CA GLN A 519 7.41 -28.36 -0.79
C GLN A 519 8.09 -28.78 0.53
N THR A 520 7.43 -28.58 1.69
CA THR A 520 7.93 -29.11 2.97
C THR A 520 7.48 -30.55 3.17
N SER A 521 8.27 -31.33 3.90
CA SER A 521 7.89 -32.72 4.23
C SER A 521 6.58 -32.77 5.04
N SER A 522 6.33 -31.76 5.89
CA SER A 522 5.09 -31.66 6.69
C SER A 522 3.85 -31.32 5.86
N ALA A 523 4.00 -30.74 4.67
CA ALA A 523 2.88 -30.45 3.80
C ALA A 523 2.39 -31.71 3.05
N VAL A 524 3.17 -32.79 3.02
CA VAL A 524 2.78 -34.03 2.35
C VAL A 524 1.55 -34.63 3.03
N GLY A 525 0.47 -34.77 2.26
CA GLY A 525 -0.82 -35.26 2.74
C GLY A 525 -1.75 -34.17 3.28
N VAL A 526 -1.37 -32.90 3.17
CA VAL A 526 -2.24 -31.74 3.49
C VAL A 526 -2.26 -30.76 2.31
N LEU A 527 -1.09 -30.25 1.89
CA LEU A 527 -0.96 -29.22 0.87
C LEU A 527 0.02 -29.56 -0.25
N SER A 528 0.97 -30.48 -0.02
CA SER A 528 1.90 -30.90 -1.06
C SER A 528 1.20 -31.80 -2.05
N ASP A 529 1.43 -31.56 -3.33
CA ASP A 529 0.78 -32.29 -4.41
C ASP A 529 1.74 -33.20 -5.19
N ASN A 530 3.05 -33.11 -4.95
CA ASN A 530 4.09 -33.83 -5.70
C ASN A 530 4.85 -34.84 -4.83
N GLY A 531 4.62 -34.83 -3.50
CA GLY A 531 5.25 -35.75 -2.56
C GLY A 531 6.74 -35.49 -2.32
N TYR A 532 7.23 -34.27 -2.61
CA TYR A 532 8.60 -33.86 -2.33
C TYR A 532 8.85 -33.80 -0.82
N ALA A 533 9.98 -34.37 -0.38
CA ALA A 533 10.41 -34.35 1.02
C ALA A 533 11.93 -34.22 1.08
N ASN A 534 12.44 -33.19 1.77
CA ASN A 534 13.87 -32.94 1.89
C ASN A 534 14.19 -32.18 3.19
N SER A 535 14.97 -32.80 4.08
CA SER A 535 15.28 -32.20 5.38
C SER A 535 16.07 -30.88 5.28
N THR A 536 16.93 -30.72 4.27
CA THR A 536 17.63 -29.44 4.06
C THR A 536 16.68 -28.34 3.61
N PHE A 537 15.66 -28.69 2.83
CA PHE A 537 14.59 -27.75 2.46
C PHE A 537 13.78 -27.36 3.69
N ASP A 538 13.40 -28.34 4.53
CA ASP A 538 12.66 -28.11 5.77
C ASP A 538 13.44 -27.24 6.76
N ASP A 539 14.76 -27.45 6.90
CA ASP A 539 15.63 -26.61 7.73
C ASP A 539 15.67 -25.15 7.24
N LEU A 540 15.79 -24.95 5.91
CA LEU A 540 15.77 -23.61 5.30
C LEU A 540 14.41 -22.96 5.42
N TYR A 541 13.32 -23.71 5.27
CA TYR A 541 11.96 -23.25 5.49
C TYR A 541 11.81 -22.72 6.92
N ASN A 542 12.16 -23.51 7.93
CA ASN A 542 12.09 -23.09 9.33
C ASN A 542 12.99 -21.88 9.62
N GLN A 543 14.20 -21.85 9.05
CA GLN A 543 15.11 -20.69 9.15
C GLN A 543 14.49 -19.43 8.54
N SER A 544 13.83 -19.56 7.39
CA SER A 544 13.23 -18.43 6.67
C SER A 544 12.09 -17.77 7.46
N LEU A 545 11.35 -18.54 8.27
CA LEU A 545 10.24 -18.05 9.07
C LEU A 545 10.67 -17.24 10.30
N VAL A 546 11.91 -17.44 10.76
CA VAL A 546 12.47 -16.68 11.90
C VAL A 546 13.46 -15.58 11.49
N THR A 547 13.77 -15.47 10.19
CA THR A 547 14.73 -14.48 9.68
C THR A 547 14.03 -13.18 9.29
N ARG A 548 14.20 -12.13 10.09
CA ARG A 548 13.57 -10.80 9.87
C ARG A 548 14.33 -9.89 8.92
N ASP A 549 15.65 -10.06 8.81
CA ASP A 549 16.44 -9.30 7.85
C ASP A 549 16.05 -9.74 6.42
N LEU A 550 15.53 -8.80 5.64
CA LEU A 550 14.94 -9.10 4.33
C LEU A 550 15.97 -9.68 3.36
N ALA A 551 17.22 -9.20 3.39
CA ALA A 551 18.27 -9.70 2.50
C ALA A 551 18.72 -11.12 2.87
N ALA A 552 18.88 -11.41 4.16
CA ALA A 552 19.19 -12.75 4.65
C ALA A 552 18.04 -13.73 4.37
N ARG A 553 16.79 -13.31 4.63
CA ARG A 553 15.59 -14.11 4.31
C ARG A 553 15.52 -14.42 2.82
N ARG A 554 15.79 -13.43 1.97
CA ARG A 554 15.81 -13.57 0.52
C ARG A 554 16.83 -14.60 0.06
N SER A 555 18.04 -14.58 0.63
CA SER A 555 19.06 -15.58 0.30
C SER A 555 18.63 -17.01 0.64
N ILE A 556 17.83 -17.19 1.70
CA ILE A 556 17.29 -18.50 2.09
C ILE A 556 16.20 -18.94 1.09
N THR A 557 15.24 -18.07 0.81
CA THR A 557 14.12 -18.38 -0.10
C THR A 557 14.57 -18.59 -1.55
N ASP A 558 15.58 -17.86 -2.02
CA ASP A 558 16.17 -18.07 -3.36
C ASP A 558 16.80 -19.47 -3.46
N ARG A 559 17.49 -19.91 -2.41
CA ARG A 559 18.06 -21.26 -2.35
C ARG A 559 16.97 -22.33 -2.35
N MET A 560 15.89 -22.12 -1.61
CA MET A 560 14.74 -23.03 -1.59
C MET A 560 14.10 -23.16 -2.98
N GLN A 561 13.83 -22.04 -3.66
CA GLN A 561 13.32 -22.04 -5.04
C GLN A 561 14.26 -22.79 -5.99
N LYS A 562 15.57 -22.55 -5.87
CA LYS A 562 16.58 -23.24 -6.67
C LYS A 562 16.63 -24.75 -6.40
N MET A 563 16.43 -25.18 -5.15
CA MET A 563 16.40 -26.61 -4.80
C MET A 563 15.25 -27.34 -5.49
N VAL A 564 14.05 -26.75 -5.53
CA VAL A 564 12.89 -27.32 -6.22
C VAL A 564 13.14 -27.38 -7.72
N TYR A 565 13.67 -26.30 -8.31
CA TYR A 565 14.05 -26.25 -9.72
C TYR A 565 15.06 -27.34 -10.12
N ASP A 566 16.13 -27.49 -9.34
CA ASP A 566 17.19 -28.47 -9.60
C ASP A 566 16.70 -29.90 -9.40
N TYR A 567 15.74 -30.12 -8.50
CA TYR A 567 15.14 -31.42 -8.28
C TYR A 567 14.19 -31.84 -9.41
N ALA A 568 13.65 -30.87 -10.15
CA ALA A 568 12.80 -31.05 -11.33
C ALA A 568 11.54 -31.91 -11.08
N SER A 569 11.00 -31.93 -9.84
CA SER A 569 9.67 -32.50 -9.58
C SER A 569 8.56 -31.59 -10.10
N TYR A 570 8.79 -30.28 -10.06
CA TYR A 570 7.95 -29.29 -10.72
C TYR A 570 8.67 -28.70 -11.93
N ILE A 571 8.05 -28.82 -13.10
CA ILE A 571 8.38 -28.02 -14.26
C ILE A 571 7.30 -26.96 -14.38
N LEU A 572 7.66 -25.69 -14.30
CA LEU A 572 6.70 -24.59 -14.26
C LEU A 572 6.71 -23.89 -15.61
N PRO A 573 5.84 -24.28 -16.56
CA PRO A 573 5.98 -23.80 -17.94
C PRO A 573 5.58 -22.34 -18.15
N TYR A 574 4.65 -21.79 -17.38
CA TYR A 574 4.10 -20.46 -17.62
C TYR A 574 3.52 -19.81 -16.36
N TYR A 575 3.46 -18.48 -16.37
CA TYR A 575 2.66 -17.64 -15.48
C TYR A 575 1.57 -16.98 -16.34
N PRO A 576 0.31 -17.46 -16.34
CA PRO A 576 -0.73 -16.88 -17.16
C PRO A 576 -1.22 -15.56 -16.56
N ASN A 577 -1.77 -14.68 -17.42
CA ASN A 577 -2.51 -13.51 -16.94
C ASN A 577 -3.96 -13.90 -16.66
N ASP A 578 -4.53 -13.35 -15.61
CA ASP A 578 -5.95 -13.38 -15.30
C ASP A 578 -6.71 -12.43 -16.20
N LEU A 579 -7.82 -12.90 -16.75
CA LEU A 579 -8.53 -12.25 -17.84
C LEU A 579 -9.97 -11.92 -17.45
N TYR A 580 -10.31 -10.64 -17.55
CA TYR A 580 -11.59 -10.08 -17.13
C TYR A 580 -12.16 -9.14 -18.21
N ALA A 581 -13.46 -8.89 -18.13
CA ALA A 581 -14.08 -7.84 -18.91
C ALA A 581 -15.16 -7.14 -18.08
N VAL A 582 -15.21 -5.82 -18.17
CA VAL A 582 -16.19 -4.97 -17.48
C VAL A 582 -16.90 -4.08 -18.49
N THR A 583 -18.12 -3.65 -18.17
CA THR A 583 -18.90 -2.75 -19.03
C THR A 583 -19.40 -1.53 -18.27
N SER A 584 -19.25 -0.35 -18.87
CA SER A 584 -19.91 0.88 -18.42
C SER A 584 -21.20 1.16 -19.20
N ASN A 585 -21.59 0.27 -20.13
CA ASN A 585 -22.75 0.47 -20.97
C ASN A 585 -24.04 0.13 -20.22
N PRO A 586 -24.96 1.09 -20.00
CA PRO A 586 -26.21 0.84 -19.29
C PRO A 586 -27.18 -0.05 -20.08
N ASN A 587 -26.91 -0.35 -21.36
CA ASN A 587 -27.67 -1.33 -22.13
C ASN A 587 -27.17 -2.77 -21.92
N LEU A 588 -25.87 -2.95 -21.64
CA LEU A 588 -25.28 -4.27 -21.38
C LEU A 588 -25.39 -4.66 -19.91
N GLY A 589 -25.10 -3.71 -19.01
CA GLY A 589 -25.15 -3.89 -17.56
C GLY A 589 -25.77 -2.68 -16.88
N SER A 590 -25.52 -2.53 -15.59
CA SER A 590 -26.02 -1.46 -14.72
C SER A 590 -25.32 -0.10 -14.93
N GLY A 591 -24.26 -0.05 -15.74
CA GLY A 591 -23.59 1.19 -16.12
C GLY A 591 -22.60 1.72 -15.07
N TRP A 592 -22.04 0.83 -14.24
CA TRP A 592 -21.01 1.18 -13.27
C TRP A 592 -19.80 1.84 -13.93
N LEU A 593 -19.28 2.87 -13.26
CA LEU A 593 -18.13 3.65 -13.68
C LEU A 593 -16.97 3.42 -12.69
N ASP A 594 -15.80 3.94 -13.06
CA ASP A 594 -14.63 4.00 -12.17
C ASP A 594 -14.23 2.62 -11.64
N TRP A 595 -14.01 1.68 -12.57
CA TRP A 595 -13.56 0.33 -12.24
C TRP A 595 -12.12 0.30 -11.70
N GLY A 596 -11.37 1.39 -11.72
CA GLY A 596 -9.96 1.45 -11.30
C GLY A 596 -8.96 0.89 -12.33
N ASP A 597 -7.67 0.90 -11.98
CA ASP A 597 -6.56 0.48 -12.85
C ASP A 597 -5.97 -0.86 -12.39
N TRP A 598 -6.71 -1.94 -12.62
CA TRP A 598 -6.39 -3.26 -12.05
C TRP A 598 -4.98 -3.80 -12.35
N PRO A 599 -4.37 -3.55 -13.52
CA PRO A 599 -2.98 -3.94 -13.74
C PRO A 599 -1.99 -3.32 -12.73
N ASN A 600 -2.29 -2.13 -12.21
CA ASN A 600 -1.47 -1.42 -11.22
C ASN A 600 -2.07 -1.48 -9.79
N GLU A 601 -3.36 -1.78 -9.67
CA GLU A 601 -4.13 -1.95 -8.44
C GLU A 601 -4.69 -3.38 -8.35
N PRO A 602 -3.82 -4.41 -8.23
CA PRO A 602 -4.23 -5.80 -8.29
C PRO A 602 -5.19 -6.23 -7.17
N GLY A 603 -5.31 -5.45 -6.09
CA GLY A 603 -6.33 -5.64 -5.05
C GLY A 603 -7.76 -5.46 -5.56
N LEU A 604 -7.96 -4.78 -6.70
CA LEU A 604 -9.26 -4.65 -7.36
C LEU A 604 -9.72 -5.90 -8.11
N THR A 605 -8.86 -6.92 -8.27
CA THR A 605 -9.28 -8.20 -8.87
C THR A 605 -10.15 -9.00 -7.91
N VAL A 606 -11.14 -9.75 -8.43
CA VAL A 606 -12.04 -10.55 -7.59
C VAL A 606 -11.29 -11.62 -6.78
N ASP A 607 -10.23 -12.17 -7.35
CA ASP A 607 -9.44 -13.30 -6.89
C ASP A 607 -8.15 -12.91 -6.15
N SER A 608 -8.00 -11.62 -5.82
CA SER A 608 -6.88 -11.08 -5.04
C SER A 608 -6.73 -11.64 -3.62
N GLY A 609 -7.69 -12.48 -3.18
CA GLY A 609 -7.86 -12.87 -1.78
C GLY A 609 -8.55 -11.79 -0.92
N TYR A 610 -8.83 -10.62 -1.49
CA TYR A 610 -9.48 -9.49 -0.81
C TYR A 610 -10.54 -8.89 -1.75
N ALA A 611 -11.75 -9.45 -1.72
CA ALA A 611 -12.77 -9.11 -2.70
C ALA A 611 -13.55 -7.81 -2.39
N ALA A 612 -13.45 -7.25 -1.18
CA ALA A 612 -14.15 -6.02 -0.82
C ALA A 612 -13.67 -4.78 -1.62
N PRO A 613 -12.35 -4.58 -1.85
CA PRO A 613 -11.85 -3.49 -2.70
C PRO A 613 -12.42 -3.44 -4.12
N TRP A 614 -12.73 -4.57 -4.75
CA TRP A 614 -13.38 -4.59 -6.08
C TRP A 614 -14.73 -3.82 -6.08
N PHE A 615 -15.40 -3.68 -4.93
CA PHE A 615 -16.67 -2.97 -4.82
C PHE A 615 -16.54 -1.44 -4.84
N HIS A 616 -15.33 -0.90 -5.04
CA HIS A 616 -15.08 0.52 -5.25
C HIS A 616 -15.44 0.99 -6.67
N ILE A 617 -16.65 0.68 -7.13
CA ILE A 617 -17.23 1.13 -8.41
C ILE A 617 -18.28 2.21 -8.22
N VAL A 618 -18.27 3.26 -9.05
CA VAL A 618 -19.20 4.39 -8.89
C VAL A 618 -20.48 4.17 -9.69
N ALA A 619 -21.63 4.38 -9.06
CA ALA A 619 -22.90 4.43 -9.78
C ALA A 619 -22.98 5.75 -10.58
N PRO A 620 -23.39 5.73 -11.86
CA PRO A 620 -23.38 6.93 -12.70
C PRO A 620 -24.33 8.04 -12.20
N ASP A 621 -25.28 7.69 -11.34
CA ASP A 621 -26.29 8.58 -10.76
C ASP A 621 -25.96 9.03 -9.32
N ASN A 622 -24.82 8.62 -8.73
CA ASN A 622 -24.44 8.96 -7.36
C ASN A 622 -22.93 8.79 -7.11
N ARG A 623 -22.18 9.88 -7.31
CA ARG A 623 -20.72 9.90 -7.22
C ARG A 623 -20.27 10.32 -5.82
N PRO A 624 -19.07 9.87 -5.35
CA PRO A 624 -18.56 10.29 -4.04
C PRO A 624 -18.45 11.82 -3.89
N PRO A 625 -18.69 12.36 -2.69
CA PRO A 625 -18.33 13.73 -2.35
C PRO A 625 -16.84 14.02 -2.59
N VAL A 626 -16.51 15.26 -2.95
CA VAL A 626 -15.13 15.70 -3.16
C VAL A 626 -14.71 16.64 -2.04
N ILE A 627 -13.67 16.28 -1.29
CA ILE A 627 -13.05 17.17 -0.31
C ILE A 627 -11.92 17.95 -0.99
N SER A 628 -12.11 19.25 -1.14
CA SER A 628 -11.17 20.15 -1.82
C SER A 628 -10.13 20.77 -0.88
N ALA A 629 -10.42 20.86 0.42
CA ALA A 629 -9.45 21.34 1.41
C ALA A 629 -9.80 20.87 2.83
N PHE A 630 -8.77 20.48 3.59
CA PHE A 630 -8.81 20.38 5.05
C PHE A 630 -7.50 20.93 5.61
N PRO A 631 -7.43 22.23 5.94
CA PRO A 631 -6.18 22.87 6.34
C PRO A 631 -5.73 22.44 7.74
N ALA A 632 -4.42 22.44 7.97
CA ALA A 632 -3.84 22.39 9.31
C ALA A 632 -4.29 23.60 10.15
N VAL A 633 -4.46 23.39 11.45
CA VAL A 633 -4.85 24.44 12.41
C VAL A 633 -3.91 24.37 13.61
N ASP A 634 -3.48 25.52 14.10
CA ASP A 634 -2.77 25.63 15.38
C ASP A 634 -3.78 25.77 16.53
N TYR A 635 -3.50 25.13 17.67
CA TYR A 635 -4.38 25.19 18.84
C TYR A 635 -3.63 25.51 20.14
N VAL A 636 -4.35 25.98 21.16
CA VAL A 636 -3.82 26.12 22.52
C VAL A 636 -4.42 25.04 23.39
N ALA A 637 -3.59 24.25 24.07
CA ALA A 637 -4.06 23.17 24.93
C ALA A 637 -5.06 23.68 25.98
N GLY A 638 -6.20 23.00 26.10
CA GLY A 638 -7.30 23.38 27.00
C GLY A 638 -8.21 24.49 26.49
N GLN A 639 -8.00 25.04 25.29
CA GLN A 639 -8.88 26.03 24.65
C GLN A 639 -9.67 25.40 23.49
N PRO A 640 -10.93 25.83 23.26
CA PRO A 640 -11.69 25.41 22.08
C PRO A 640 -11.09 25.91 20.76
N THR A 641 -10.94 25.02 19.79
CA THR A 641 -10.42 25.27 18.44
C THR A 641 -11.42 24.85 17.39
N THR A 642 -11.68 25.73 16.42
CA THR A 642 -12.57 25.44 15.29
C THR A 642 -11.79 24.74 14.18
N LEU A 643 -12.29 23.58 13.75
CA LEU A 643 -11.80 22.84 12.60
C LEU A 643 -12.83 22.94 11.48
N SER A 644 -12.37 23.14 10.23
CA SER A 644 -13.24 23.33 9.07
C SER A 644 -12.67 22.64 7.83
N ALA A 645 -13.54 22.06 7.02
CA ALA A 645 -13.21 21.43 5.74
C ALA A 645 -14.04 22.04 4.60
N ILE A 646 -13.57 21.94 3.36
CA ILE A 646 -14.30 22.36 2.16
C ILE A 646 -14.59 21.13 1.33
N ALA A 647 -15.88 20.80 1.17
CA ALA A 647 -16.33 19.67 0.38
C ALA A 647 -17.57 20.01 -0.44
N SER A 648 -17.77 19.28 -1.53
CA SER A 648 -18.92 19.42 -2.43
C SER A 648 -19.38 18.06 -2.93
N ASP A 649 -20.68 17.89 -3.09
CA ASP A 649 -21.26 16.72 -3.74
C ASP A 649 -21.38 16.95 -5.27
N PRO A 650 -20.93 16.02 -6.13
CA PRO A 650 -21.02 16.17 -7.58
C PRO A 650 -22.46 16.27 -8.13
N GLU A 651 -23.44 15.76 -7.40
CA GLU A 651 -24.88 15.81 -7.74
C GLU A 651 -25.60 16.97 -7.04
N GLY A 652 -24.93 17.67 -6.11
CA GLY A 652 -25.50 18.76 -5.31
C GLY A 652 -26.30 18.29 -4.10
N GLY A 653 -26.11 17.04 -3.66
CA GLY A 653 -26.68 16.46 -2.45
C GLY A 653 -26.22 17.15 -1.16
N SER A 654 -26.95 16.90 -0.07
CA SER A 654 -26.58 17.43 1.26
C SER A 654 -25.44 16.61 1.86
N LEU A 655 -24.50 17.26 2.55
CA LEU A 655 -23.33 16.62 3.13
C LEU A 655 -23.39 16.58 4.66
N SER A 656 -22.89 15.49 5.23
CA SER A 656 -22.61 15.30 6.66
C SER A 656 -21.12 15.11 6.88
N PHE A 657 -20.59 15.63 7.98
CA PHE A 657 -19.16 15.66 8.31
C PHE A 657 -18.93 14.95 9.64
N THR A 658 -18.14 13.87 9.65
CA THR A 658 -17.74 13.15 10.87
C THR A 658 -16.26 13.41 11.15
N TRP A 659 -15.95 13.86 12.35
CA TRP A 659 -14.64 14.34 12.78
C TRP A 659 -14.06 13.37 13.82
N ASP A 660 -12.88 12.83 13.53
CA ASP A 660 -12.08 12.03 14.45
C ASP A 660 -10.85 12.82 14.86
N PHE A 661 -10.76 13.18 16.14
CA PHE A 661 -9.80 14.16 16.63
C PHE A 661 -8.40 13.59 16.91
N GLY A 662 -8.23 12.27 16.90
CA GLY A 662 -6.91 11.64 17.10
C GLY A 662 -6.31 11.80 18.51
N ASP A 663 -7.06 12.33 19.47
CA ASP A 663 -6.64 12.53 20.87
C ASP A 663 -7.28 11.52 21.85
N GLY A 664 -7.99 10.52 21.31
CA GLY A 664 -8.71 9.50 22.08
C GLY A 664 -10.12 9.89 22.50
N THR A 665 -10.61 11.08 22.13
CA THR A 665 -12.01 11.46 22.31
C THR A 665 -12.92 10.80 21.27
N ASN A 666 -14.23 10.71 21.58
CA ASN A 666 -15.20 10.12 20.65
C ASN A 666 -15.38 11.02 19.41
N PRO A 667 -15.51 10.45 18.20
CA PRO A 667 -15.82 11.21 17.00
C PRO A 667 -17.13 12.02 17.11
N ALA A 668 -17.21 13.15 16.42
CA ALA A 668 -18.40 14.01 16.36
C ALA A 668 -18.93 14.13 14.93
N THR A 669 -20.26 14.18 14.73
CA THR A 669 -20.87 14.36 13.41
C THR A 669 -21.64 15.68 13.33
N THR A 670 -21.38 16.49 12.29
CA THR A 670 -22.01 17.79 12.02
C THR A 670 -22.65 17.82 10.63
N MET A 671 -23.73 18.60 10.46
CA MET A 671 -24.32 18.91 9.14
C MET A 671 -23.71 20.17 8.50
N THR A 672 -22.76 20.78 9.19
CA THR A 672 -21.96 21.92 8.75
C THR A 672 -20.54 21.47 8.53
N ASN A 673 -19.83 22.19 7.67
CA ASN A 673 -18.44 21.91 7.31
C ASN A 673 -17.41 22.32 8.38
N SER A 674 -17.85 22.50 9.63
CA SER A 674 -17.00 22.88 10.76
C SER A 674 -17.47 22.29 12.09
N VAL A 675 -16.52 22.12 13.02
CA VAL A 675 -16.72 21.60 14.38
C VAL A 675 -15.82 22.34 15.38
N LEU A 676 -16.24 22.41 16.64
CA LEU A 676 -15.44 22.94 17.75
C LEU A 676 -14.92 21.78 18.61
N HIS A 677 -13.61 21.74 18.87
CA HIS A 677 -12.97 20.70 19.71
C HIS A 677 -11.97 21.29 20.69
N THR A 678 -11.74 20.64 21.83
CA THR A 678 -10.76 21.07 22.85
C THR A 678 -9.76 19.95 23.11
N PHE A 679 -8.52 20.16 22.69
CA PHE A 679 -7.42 19.24 22.96
C PHE A 679 -6.86 19.46 24.37
N ALA A 680 -6.96 18.45 25.24
CA ALA A 680 -6.62 18.61 26.66
C ALA A 680 -5.11 18.73 26.92
N SER A 681 -4.29 18.03 26.13
CA SER A 681 -2.82 18.02 26.28
C SER A 681 -2.14 18.64 25.06
N PRO A 682 -0.99 19.30 25.22
CA PRO A 682 -0.18 19.71 24.08
C PRO A 682 0.37 18.47 23.36
N GLY A 683 0.34 18.49 22.03
CA GLY A 683 0.69 17.37 21.18
C GLY A 683 0.23 17.60 19.74
N THR A 684 0.91 17.00 18.78
CA THR A 684 0.49 17.03 17.39
C THR A 684 -0.53 15.90 17.16
N TYR A 685 -1.74 16.26 16.76
CA TYR A 685 -2.83 15.33 16.49
C TYR A 685 -3.07 15.21 14.99
N SER A 686 -3.28 13.99 14.51
CA SER A 686 -3.79 13.75 13.16
C SER A 686 -5.32 13.69 13.24
N VAL A 687 -5.99 14.76 12.81
CA VAL A 687 -7.45 14.81 12.78
C VAL A 687 -7.92 14.30 11.42
N GLN A 688 -8.91 13.42 11.40
CA GLN A 688 -9.57 12.96 10.19
C GLN A 688 -10.97 13.58 10.07
N VAL A 689 -11.35 14.00 8.86
CA VAL A 689 -12.73 14.35 8.52
C VAL A 689 -13.24 13.39 7.44
N ARG A 690 -14.45 12.87 7.66
CA ARG A 690 -15.20 12.00 6.76
C ARG A 690 -16.46 12.72 6.30
N VAL A 691 -16.65 12.87 5.00
CA VAL A 691 -17.76 13.61 4.39
C VAL A 691 -18.63 12.65 3.62
N ALA A 692 -19.90 12.53 4.00
CA ALA A 692 -20.86 11.64 3.35
C ALA A 692 -22.07 12.41 2.83
N ASP A 693 -22.56 12.06 1.64
CA ASP A 693 -23.82 12.58 1.09
C ASP A 693 -25.06 11.98 1.77
N SER A 694 -26.23 12.55 1.47
CA SER A 694 -27.54 12.05 1.91
C SER A 694 -28.05 10.89 1.05
N GLU A 695 -27.57 10.79 -0.18
CA GLU A 695 -28.02 9.86 -1.19
C GLU A 695 -27.09 8.64 -1.24
N TRP A 696 -27.46 7.55 -0.55
CA TRP A 696 -26.69 6.30 -0.60
C TRP A 696 -25.28 6.45 0.00
N PRO A 697 -25.19 6.96 1.25
CA PRO A 697 -24.10 7.78 1.79
C PRO A 697 -22.71 7.38 1.30
N VAL A 698 -22.27 7.90 0.15
CA VAL A 698 -20.89 7.64 -0.29
C VAL A 698 -20.01 8.59 0.49
N CYS A 699 -18.90 8.09 1.01
CA CYS A 699 -18.05 8.86 1.89
C CYS A 699 -16.71 9.16 1.20
N ALA A 700 -16.19 10.37 1.42
CA ALA A 700 -14.80 10.73 1.19
C ALA A 700 -14.14 11.05 2.52
N SER A 701 -12.83 10.83 2.65
CA SER A 701 -12.10 11.16 3.87
C SER A 701 -10.78 11.85 3.58
N THR A 702 -10.33 12.68 4.52
CA THR A 702 -8.99 13.28 4.48
C THR A 702 -8.52 13.61 5.90
N THR A 703 -7.22 13.85 6.06
CA THR A 703 -6.61 14.16 7.35
C THR A 703 -5.91 15.52 7.33
N ALA A 704 -5.90 16.19 8.47
CA ALA A 704 -5.11 17.38 8.73
C ALA A 704 -4.29 17.20 10.00
N THR A 705 -3.08 17.75 10.01
CA THR A 705 -2.22 17.77 11.19
C THR A 705 -2.54 19.01 12.01
N ILE A 706 -2.90 18.81 13.29
CA ILE A 706 -3.28 19.86 14.23
C ILE A 706 -2.19 19.94 15.31
N SER A 707 -1.47 21.07 15.37
CA SER A 707 -0.29 21.22 16.23
C SER A 707 -0.51 22.29 17.29
N PRO A 708 0.14 22.19 18.46
CA PRO A 708 0.06 23.25 19.44
C PRO A 708 0.69 24.51 18.83
N ALA A 709 0.04 25.66 19.02
CA ALA A 709 0.60 26.95 18.66
C ALA A 709 1.98 27.11 19.32
N ALA A 710 2.96 27.60 18.56
CA ALA A 710 4.28 27.92 19.13
C ALA A 710 4.10 28.89 20.31
N ALA A 711 4.74 28.63 21.44
CA ALA A 711 4.68 29.51 22.59
C ALA A 711 5.32 30.85 22.23
N ASP A 712 4.55 31.95 22.38
CA ASP A 712 5.02 33.33 22.26
C ASP A 712 6.13 33.61 23.31
N LEU A 713 7.28 34.18 22.91
CA LEU A 713 8.39 34.48 23.83
C LEU A 713 8.36 35.96 24.25
N PRO A 714 8.71 36.28 25.51
CA PRO A 714 8.66 37.66 25.99
C PRO A 714 9.71 38.57 25.31
N PRO A 715 9.42 39.88 25.15
CA PRO A 715 10.34 40.81 24.53
C PRO A 715 11.52 41.08 25.47
N VAL A 716 12.65 41.51 24.92
CA VAL A 716 13.84 41.88 25.68
C VAL A 716 14.15 43.35 25.51
N ALA A 717 14.38 44.05 26.62
CA ALA A 717 14.72 45.48 26.61
C ALA A 717 15.99 45.76 27.43
N THR A 718 16.80 46.71 26.96
CA THR A 718 17.91 47.31 27.70
C THR A 718 17.85 48.83 27.60
N LEU A 719 18.38 49.54 28.61
CA LEU A 719 18.29 51.00 28.70
C LEU A 719 19.69 51.60 28.86
N ASN A 720 20.04 52.53 27.97
CA ASN A 720 21.28 53.30 27.99
C ASN A 720 20.98 54.81 28.02
N VAL A 721 21.72 55.55 28.84
CA VAL A 721 21.57 57.00 29.00
C VAL A 721 22.86 57.70 28.59
N ASN A 722 22.76 58.59 27.61
CA ASN A 722 23.90 59.34 27.09
C ASN A 722 23.86 60.78 27.57
N PHE A 723 24.90 61.16 28.33
CA PHE A 723 25.07 62.51 28.86
C PHE A 723 26.02 63.34 27.98
N PRO A 724 25.78 64.66 27.82
CA PRO A 724 26.69 65.56 27.10
C PRO A 724 28.07 65.70 27.78
N VAL A 725 28.13 65.50 29.10
CA VAL A 725 29.36 65.47 29.91
C VAL A 725 29.37 64.16 30.69
N SER A 726 30.54 63.51 30.84
CA SER A 726 30.61 62.16 31.39
C SER A 726 29.98 62.06 32.79
N GLY A 727 28.75 61.54 32.85
CA GLY A 727 28.05 61.10 34.07
C GLY A 727 26.89 61.96 34.59
N HIS A 728 26.57 63.13 33.99
CA HIS A 728 25.43 63.97 34.40
C HIS A 728 24.93 64.90 33.29
N GLY A 729 23.68 65.34 33.39
CA GLY A 729 23.10 66.39 32.54
C GLY A 729 23.09 67.75 33.26
N TRP A 730 22.91 68.84 32.50
CA TRP A 730 22.70 70.17 33.08
C TRP A 730 21.23 70.56 33.00
N SER A 731 20.74 71.26 34.02
CA SER A 731 19.40 71.83 34.01
C SER A 731 19.22 72.77 32.80
N GLY A 732 18.15 72.53 32.04
CA GLY A 732 17.83 73.24 30.80
C GLY A 732 18.58 72.75 29.55
N GLU A 733 19.40 71.70 29.63
CA GLU A 733 20.05 71.06 28.49
C GLU A 733 19.39 69.71 28.18
N SER A 734 19.23 69.40 26.89
CA SER A 734 18.66 68.14 26.45
C SER A 734 19.66 66.99 26.61
N ILE A 735 19.22 65.88 27.19
CA ILE A 735 19.94 64.61 27.18
C ILE A 735 19.27 63.64 26.21
N THR A 736 20.04 62.68 25.71
CA THR A 736 19.53 61.63 24.82
C THR A 736 19.51 60.31 25.57
N VAL A 737 18.36 59.63 25.52
CA VAL A 737 18.16 58.30 26.11
C VAL A 737 17.84 57.32 25.00
N THR A 738 18.42 56.13 25.06
CA THR A 738 18.24 55.09 24.05
C THR A 738 17.89 53.77 24.72
N ALA A 739 16.85 53.10 24.22
CA ALA A 739 16.50 51.75 24.63
C ALA A 739 16.73 50.83 23.44
N THR A 740 17.40 49.71 23.68
CA THR A 740 17.54 48.64 22.70
C THR A 740 16.54 47.57 23.06
N VAL A 741 15.58 47.34 22.15
CA VAL A 741 14.45 46.42 22.31
C VAL A 741 14.49 45.38 21.21
N ARG A 742 14.14 44.14 21.52
CA ARG A 742 13.96 43.07 20.55
C ARG A 742 12.80 42.19 20.95
N ASP A 743 12.18 41.60 19.95
CA ASP A 743 11.20 40.55 20.12
C ASP A 743 11.73 39.28 19.42
N PRO A 744 11.75 38.10 20.10
CA PRO A 744 12.24 36.87 19.48
C PRO A 744 11.41 36.41 18.27
N GLU A 745 10.13 36.76 18.23
CA GLU A 745 9.13 36.37 17.22
C GLU A 745 8.90 37.44 16.15
N GLY A 746 9.30 38.69 16.42
CA GLY A 746 9.12 39.81 15.51
C GLY A 746 7.81 40.58 15.73
N ASP A 747 7.18 40.42 16.89
CA ASP A 747 5.94 41.09 17.25
C ASP A 747 6.09 42.62 17.32
N GLN A 748 4.95 43.30 17.29
CA GLN A 748 4.91 44.74 17.50
C GLN A 748 5.31 45.06 18.95
N LEU A 749 6.04 46.14 19.17
CA LEU A 749 6.46 46.55 20.52
C LEU A 749 5.96 47.94 20.87
N PHE A 750 5.44 48.07 22.09
CA PHE A 750 5.06 49.34 22.71
C PHE A 750 6.11 49.72 23.74
N VAL A 751 6.79 50.85 23.52
CA VAL A 751 7.86 51.35 24.38
C VAL A 751 7.39 52.63 25.07
N ASN A 752 7.13 52.55 26.38
CA ASN A 752 6.65 53.67 27.19
C ASN A 752 7.76 54.20 28.10
N TRP A 753 7.95 55.51 28.11
CA TRP A 753 9.00 56.21 28.85
C TRP A 753 8.39 57.06 29.97
N THR A 754 8.98 57.02 31.15
CA THR A 754 8.69 57.92 32.28
C THR A 754 9.98 58.54 32.74
N PHE A 755 10.10 59.87 32.69
CA PHE A 755 11.38 60.57 32.95
C PHE A 755 11.59 60.89 34.43
N GLY A 756 10.60 60.66 35.30
CA GLY A 756 10.70 60.87 36.74
C GLY A 756 10.50 62.32 37.21
N ASP A 757 10.33 63.28 36.29
CA ASP A 757 9.95 64.67 36.56
C ASP A 757 8.45 64.95 36.33
N GLY A 758 7.66 63.89 36.10
CA GLY A 758 6.23 63.94 35.80
C GLY A 758 5.89 63.90 34.31
N THR A 759 6.89 63.92 33.42
CA THR A 759 6.72 63.81 31.96
C THR A 759 6.87 62.37 31.46
N THR A 760 6.24 62.08 30.31
CA THR A 760 6.23 60.74 29.68
C THR A 760 6.30 60.84 28.15
N ALA A 761 6.81 59.79 27.50
CA ALA A 761 6.78 59.62 26.04
C ALA A 761 6.43 58.17 25.68
N ALA A 762 6.03 57.91 24.42
CA ALA A 762 5.73 56.56 23.96
C ALA A 762 6.12 56.39 22.48
N ASP A 763 6.64 55.21 22.15
CA ASP A 763 6.96 54.78 20.78
C ASP A 763 6.26 53.45 20.49
N HIS A 764 5.83 53.25 19.23
CA HIS A 764 5.18 52.02 18.77
C HIS A 764 5.91 51.49 17.54
N LEU A 765 6.51 50.31 17.68
CA LEU A 765 7.17 49.58 16.60
C LEU A 765 6.14 48.63 16.00
N THR A 766 5.60 48.97 14.83
CA THR A 766 4.47 48.27 14.21
C THR A 766 4.83 46.92 13.58
N SER A 767 6.12 46.61 13.46
CA SER A 767 6.68 45.30 13.07
C SER A 767 8.16 45.29 13.43
N THR A 768 8.62 44.23 14.08
CA THR A 768 10.05 44.03 14.36
C THR A 768 10.57 42.84 13.57
N THR A 769 11.89 42.74 13.40
CA THR A 769 12.52 41.57 12.78
C THR A 769 12.87 40.57 13.88
N PRO A 770 12.51 39.28 13.77
CA PRO A 770 12.77 38.27 14.80
C PRO A 770 14.22 38.31 15.30
N ASN A 771 14.40 38.27 16.61
CA ASN A 771 15.70 38.28 17.30
C ASN A 771 16.64 39.44 16.91
N THR A 772 16.11 40.56 16.41
CA THR A 772 16.91 41.71 15.99
C THR A 772 16.74 42.89 16.94
N ASP A 773 17.86 43.33 17.52
CA ASP A 773 17.92 44.51 18.38
C ASP A 773 17.58 45.79 17.59
N THR A 774 16.52 46.48 18.02
CA THR A 774 16.07 47.78 17.49
C THR A 774 16.32 48.86 18.53
N THR A 775 16.93 49.98 18.13
CA THR A 775 17.22 51.09 19.04
C THR A 775 16.18 52.19 18.90
N VAL A 776 15.47 52.48 19.99
CA VAL A 776 14.52 53.59 20.11
C VAL A 776 15.19 54.73 20.88
N THR A 777 15.12 55.95 20.36
CA THR A 777 15.83 57.12 20.90
C THR A 777 14.86 58.22 21.27
N GLN A 778 14.97 58.73 22.49
CA GLN A 778 14.24 59.92 22.95
C GLN A 778 15.20 61.00 23.42
N THR A 779 14.77 62.26 23.30
CA THR A 779 15.50 63.42 23.82
C THR A 779 14.63 64.12 24.86
N HIS A 780 15.18 64.40 26.04
CA HIS A 780 14.44 65.04 27.13
C HIS A 780 15.27 66.11 27.83
N THR A 781 14.61 67.19 28.27
CA THR A 781 15.25 68.32 28.95
C THR A 781 14.67 68.46 30.35
N TYR A 782 15.51 68.31 31.37
CA TYR A 782 15.10 68.50 32.77
C TYR A 782 15.28 69.96 33.17
N THR A 783 14.19 70.62 33.57
CA THR A 783 14.21 72.04 33.92
C THR A 783 14.91 72.32 35.25
N ASN A 784 14.80 71.42 36.23
CA ASN A 784 15.36 71.61 37.57
C ASN A 784 16.52 70.64 37.85
N PRO A 785 17.49 71.02 38.71
CA PRO A 785 18.50 70.08 39.18
C PRO A 785 17.88 69.02 40.10
N GLY A 786 18.35 67.78 40.01
CA GLY A 786 17.84 66.65 40.78
C GLY A 786 18.30 65.29 40.24
N ASN A 787 18.00 64.23 40.97
CA ASN A 787 18.17 62.85 40.49
C ASN A 787 16.81 62.32 40.08
N TYR A 788 16.64 62.03 38.80
CA TYR A 788 15.37 61.57 38.24
C TYR A 788 15.41 60.07 37.93
N SER A 789 14.33 59.37 38.24
CA SER A 789 14.18 57.95 37.88
C SER A 789 13.61 57.85 36.47
N LEU A 790 14.46 57.50 35.52
CA LEU A 790 14.04 57.19 34.16
C LEU A 790 13.63 55.73 34.08
N ASN A 791 12.39 55.44 33.72
CA ASN A 791 11.95 54.09 33.42
C ASN A 791 11.49 53.96 31.97
N VAL A 792 11.87 52.85 31.34
CA VAL A 792 11.32 52.39 30.06
C VAL A 792 10.60 51.06 30.27
N THR A 793 9.37 51.00 29.78
CA THR A 793 8.49 49.84 29.85
C THR A 793 8.22 49.35 28.44
N VAL A 794 8.56 48.10 28.14
CA VAL A 794 8.42 47.50 26.81
C VAL A 794 7.46 46.31 26.89
N THR A 795 6.45 46.30 26.04
CA THR A 795 5.50 45.18 25.94
C THR A 795 5.17 44.89 24.48
N ASP A 796 4.93 43.63 24.16
CA ASP A 796 4.45 43.14 22.86
C ASP A 796 2.91 43.19 22.74
N GLY A 797 2.20 43.48 23.83
CA GLY A 797 0.74 43.47 23.89
C GLY A 797 0.15 42.13 24.34
N HIS A 798 0.97 41.13 24.64
CA HIS A 798 0.55 39.84 25.16
C HIS A 798 0.53 39.80 26.70
N ALA A 799 -0.26 38.88 27.25
CA ALA A 799 -0.46 38.73 28.69
C ALA A 799 0.37 37.56 29.22
N GLY A 800 1.22 37.78 30.21
CA GLY A 800 2.03 36.72 30.80
C GLY A 800 3.23 37.26 31.60
N ALA A 801 3.91 36.36 32.31
CA ALA A 801 5.13 36.73 33.03
C ALA A 801 6.26 37.03 32.02
N GLY A 802 6.74 38.28 31.99
CA GLY A 802 7.85 38.70 31.13
C GLY A 802 7.45 39.47 29.87
N HIS A 803 6.19 39.42 29.42
CA HIS A 803 5.66 40.19 28.27
C HIS A 803 5.54 41.70 28.52
N ASN A 804 5.95 42.15 29.71
CA ASN A 804 6.07 43.55 30.09
C ASN A 804 7.41 43.77 30.82
N GLN A 805 8.41 44.26 30.11
CA GLN A 805 9.77 44.50 30.61
C GLN A 805 9.93 45.94 31.09
N LEU A 806 10.21 46.12 32.38
CA LEU A 806 10.61 47.41 32.96
C LEU A 806 12.13 47.48 33.11
N LYS A 807 12.75 48.54 32.58
CA LYS A 807 14.15 48.91 32.85
C LYS A 807 14.21 50.32 33.41
N SER A 808 15.07 50.52 34.41
CA SER A 808 15.20 51.78 35.13
C SER A 808 16.65 52.24 35.18
N SER A 809 16.86 53.55 35.11
CA SER A 809 18.15 54.20 35.31
C SER A 809 17.99 55.50 36.09
N THR A 810 19.02 55.92 36.81
CA THR A 810 19.03 57.20 37.52
C THR A 810 19.74 58.25 36.69
N VAL A 811 19.07 59.39 36.49
CA VAL A 811 19.57 60.51 35.68
C VAL A 811 19.90 61.69 36.61
N PRO A 812 21.18 61.93 36.93
CA PRO A 812 21.58 63.10 37.71
C PRO A 812 21.63 64.36 36.83
N ILE A 813 20.91 65.40 37.25
CA ILE A 813 20.85 66.71 36.60
C ILE A 813 21.39 67.78 37.55
N TRP A 814 22.44 68.48 37.11
CA TRP A 814 23.15 69.47 37.92
C TRP A 814 22.78 70.91 37.51
N PRO A 815 22.94 71.90 38.41
CA PRO A 815 22.73 73.31 38.08
C PRO A 815 23.81 73.80 37.13
N ARG A 816 23.42 74.45 36.03
CA ARG A 816 24.35 74.97 35.03
C ARG A 816 25.25 76.08 35.63
N PRO A 817 26.59 76.04 35.46
CA PRO A 817 27.47 77.09 35.98
C PRO A 817 27.20 78.44 35.31
N SER A 818 27.00 79.50 36.10
CA SER A 818 26.84 80.87 35.61
C SER A 818 28.20 81.48 35.25
N ALA A 819 28.38 81.91 34.00
CA ALA A 819 29.56 82.63 33.57
C ALA A 819 29.46 84.12 34.00
N SER A 820 30.05 84.46 35.14
CA SER A 820 30.36 85.85 35.50
C SER A 820 31.73 85.95 36.20
N GLY A 821 32.75 86.34 35.43
CA GLY A 821 34.07 86.74 35.92
C GLY A 821 34.66 87.82 35.00
N PRO A 822 35.31 88.88 35.52
CA PRO A 822 35.50 90.15 34.81
C PRO A 822 36.72 90.18 33.89
N ALA A 823 36.67 91.10 32.92
CA ALA A 823 37.68 91.36 31.91
C ALA A 823 39.05 91.73 32.50
N GLY A 824 40.09 90.99 32.09
CA GLY A 824 41.50 91.34 32.25
C GLY A 824 42.18 91.27 30.88
N THR A 825 42.57 92.43 30.36
CA THR A 825 43.34 92.63 29.13
C THR A 825 44.84 92.54 29.41
N ALA A 826 45.60 91.80 28.59
CA ALA A 826 46.83 92.26 27.92
C ALA A 826 47.58 91.09 27.25
N GLY A 827 48.07 91.32 26.03
CA GLY A 827 49.27 90.65 25.51
C GLY A 827 49.08 89.81 24.23
N LEU A 828 49.13 90.48 23.08
CA LEU A 828 49.26 89.89 21.74
C LEU A 828 50.62 89.18 21.57
N ASN A 829 50.65 88.01 20.93
CA ASN A 829 51.68 87.67 19.94
C ASN A 829 51.23 86.49 19.03
N PRO A 830 51.23 86.63 17.69
CA PRO A 830 50.93 85.54 16.76
C PRO A 830 52.22 84.77 16.38
N LEU A 831 52.04 83.50 16.00
CA LEU A 831 53.03 82.49 15.55
C LEU A 831 53.62 81.62 16.67
N ILE A 832 53.19 80.35 16.71
CA ILE A 832 54.04 79.17 16.49
C ILE A 832 53.17 78.05 15.91
N ASN A 833 53.72 77.46 14.87
CA ASN A 833 53.17 76.47 13.95
C ASN A 833 53.70 75.06 14.32
N TYR A 834 53.12 74.05 13.67
CA TYR A 834 53.53 72.64 13.54
C TYR A 834 52.99 71.59 14.54
N GLY A 835 52.37 70.55 13.96
CA GLY A 835 52.29 69.23 14.60
C GLY A 835 51.25 68.25 14.06
N VAL A 836 51.18 68.01 12.76
CA VAL A 836 50.47 66.85 12.16
C VAL A 836 51.31 65.58 12.40
N PRO A 837 50.71 64.38 12.58
CA PRO A 837 50.76 63.37 11.50
C PRO A 837 49.44 62.59 11.38
N ALA A 838 48.66 62.67 10.30
CA ALA A 838 48.90 62.05 8.98
C ALA A 838 49.24 60.54 8.95
N ALA A 839 48.84 59.74 9.96
CA ALA A 839 49.11 58.29 9.96
C ALA A 839 47.91 57.33 10.09
N ILE A 840 46.67 57.79 10.33
CA ILE A 840 45.57 56.86 10.68
C ILE A 840 44.52 56.66 9.57
N VAL A 841 44.45 57.53 8.56
CA VAL A 841 43.49 57.36 7.45
C VAL A 841 43.99 56.41 6.34
N ALA A 842 45.30 56.16 6.25
CA ALA A 842 45.87 55.26 5.25
C ALA A 842 45.79 53.76 5.61
N VAL A 843 45.67 53.41 6.90
CA VAL A 843 45.60 52.00 7.33
C VAL A 843 44.18 51.43 7.18
N ILE A 844 43.15 52.27 7.32
CA ILE A 844 41.74 51.84 7.22
C ILE A 844 41.33 51.59 5.76
N LEU A 845 41.89 52.33 4.80
CA LEU A 845 41.57 52.15 3.38
C LEU A 845 42.29 50.96 2.73
N ILE A 846 43.44 50.52 3.27
CA ILE A 846 44.17 49.33 2.76
C ILE A 846 43.54 48.03 3.30
N ALA A 847 42.99 48.01 4.51
CA ALA A 847 42.27 46.85 5.05
C ALA A 847 40.95 46.55 4.30
N ALA A 848 40.22 47.59 3.88
CA ALA A 848 38.98 47.45 3.12
C ALA A 848 39.21 46.91 1.69
N ALA A 849 40.32 47.30 1.05
CA ALA A 849 40.68 46.83 -0.30
C ALA A 849 41.10 45.35 -0.32
N VAL A 850 41.78 44.86 0.71
CA VAL A 850 42.22 43.44 0.82
C VAL A 850 41.05 42.50 1.08
N ILE A 851 40.02 42.94 1.82
CA ILE A 851 38.79 42.16 2.07
C ILE A 851 37.91 42.11 0.82
N TYR A 852 37.82 43.21 0.05
CA TYR A 852 37.07 43.25 -1.20
C TYR A 852 37.69 42.37 -2.30
N ILE A 853 39.03 42.32 -2.39
CA ILE A 853 39.74 41.48 -3.38
C ILE A 853 39.69 39.98 -3.01
N ARG A 854 39.64 39.62 -1.71
CA ARG A 854 39.47 38.21 -1.29
C ARG A 854 38.05 37.67 -1.53
N ARG A 855 37.00 38.48 -1.38
CA ARG A 855 35.61 38.08 -1.70
C ARG A 855 35.34 37.99 -3.20
N GLY A 856 36.08 38.73 -4.03
CA GLY A 856 35.96 38.66 -5.49
C GLY A 856 36.63 37.44 -6.14
N ARG A 857 37.60 36.78 -5.47
CA ARG A 857 38.25 35.56 -5.98
C ARG A 857 37.46 34.29 -5.68
N ALA A 858 36.81 34.18 -4.52
CA ALA A 858 35.96 33.03 -4.19
C ALA A 858 34.73 32.89 -5.12
N ARG A 859 34.14 34.02 -5.54
CA ARG A 859 33.00 34.03 -6.47
C ARG A 859 33.34 33.66 -7.92
N ARG A 860 34.62 33.75 -8.32
CA ARG A 860 35.08 33.35 -9.67
C ARG A 860 35.55 31.90 -9.75
N GLU A 861 35.60 31.20 -8.61
CA GLU A 861 35.88 29.77 -8.52
C GLU A 861 34.57 28.94 -8.50
N GLU A 862 33.45 29.51 -8.02
CA GLU A 862 32.11 28.89 -8.11
C GLU A 862 31.47 29.03 -9.51
N GLU A 863 31.71 30.13 -10.26
CA GLU A 863 31.21 30.28 -11.64
C GLU A 863 31.98 29.44 -12.69
N ARG A 864 33.00 28.66 -12.28
CA ARG A 864 33.70 27.69 -13.15
C ARG A 864 33.16 26.25 -13.05
N GLN A 865 32.12 25.99 -12.25
CA GLN A 865 31.55 24.65 -12.09
C GLN A 865 30.28 24.37 -12.90
N ASP A 866 29.73 25.35 -13.62
CA ASP A 866 28.51 25.19 -14.45
C ASP A 866 28.74 25.44 -15.97
N GLU A 867 29.92 25.09 -16.50
CA GLU A 867 30.13 24.97 -17.95
C GLU A 867 29.71 23.55 -18.41
N PRO A 868 28.79 23.37 -19.37
CA PRO A 868 28.52 22.06 -19.95
C PRO A 868 29.75 21.57 -20.75
N PRO A 869 30.01 20.25 -20.80
CA PRO A 869 31.25 19.74 -21.38
C PRO A 869 31.35 20.03 -22.88
N ARG A 870 32.50 20.53 -23.32
CA ARG A 870 32.89 20.59 -24.73
C ARG A 870 33.16 19.17 -25.24
N GLU A 871 32.42 18.75 -26.26
CA GLU A 871 32.74 17.56 -27.06
C GLU A 871 34.14 17.69 -27.69
N GLN A 872 34.96 16.65 -27.53
CA GLN A 872 36.16 16.44 -28.34
C GLN A 872 35.80 15.74 -29.67
N PRO A 873 36.50 16.06 -30.78
CA PRO A 873 36.35 15.35 -32.05
C PRO A 873 37.03 13.97 -32.01
N PRO A 874 36.60 13.01 -32.86
CA PRO A 874 37.15 11.65 -32.86
C PRO A 874 38.56 11.61 -33.47
N PRO A 875 39.48 10.76 -32.97
CA PRO A 875 40.73 10.50 -33.66
C PRO A 875 40.57 9.42 -34.75
N PRO A 876 41.50 9.41 -35.74
CA PRO A 876 41.43 8.60 -36.97
C PRO A 876 41.67 7.10 -36.78
#